data_AF-A0A1Q7YXI6-F1
#
_entry.id   AF-A0A1Q7YXI6-F1
#
_cell.length_a   1.000
_cell.length_b   1.000
_cell.length_c   1.000
_cell.angle_alpha   90.00
_cell.angle_beta   90.00
_cell.angle_gamma   90.00
#
_symmetry.space_group_name_H-M   'P 1'
#
loop_
_entity.id
_entity.type
_entity.pdbx_description
1 polymer ?
#
loop_
_entity_poly.entity_id
_entity_poly.type
_entity_poly.pdbx_seq_one_letter_code
_entity_poly.pdbx_strand_id
1 'polypeptide(L)'
;MAQRLAERRPAKKRHAGARREKQVSLPAESTKRKSAEVPVDEQARDDSFPIVGIGASAGGLEAFTQLLRELPSDVNVALVLIQHLDPTYKSMLTELLSRTTNLTVLEVTDGVRVKPRHVYVIPPNTAMTISERVLHLTARVEVEGKHMPIDHFLLSLAKDQKSRAIGVILSGTSMDGIQGLRAIKDEGGITIAQDEQSAKYYDLPRSAVAAGCVDLVLRPQDIAQELVKLSRHPYVPYLETEGAENLLPQSDLEKIFGLLRKATKVDFADYKHATIKRRILRRMLILKTEKMEDYLNYLQTNPGELGSLFQDILISVTGFFREPETFEALKHEIFPSILKNRSADDAIRVWVPGCSTGEEVYSLAICLVEYLDRSRVHPSIQIFATDVNEAVLEKARQGVYAASASISAERLQRFFVPTNGSIQVSKPIRRMCVFAKQDVTADPPFSKLDLIVCRNLLIYLGLALQRKLLPIFHYSLKPTGFLVLGDFETVGEFDNIFKLANKRLKIYSKKPVATRTPLDFSSRYIAARDEQVDEPGASRQAESRAPEQEIFKEADRILLTRYSPASAIVNGDLEIVQFRGRTGAFLEPAPGKASLNILKMARQGLMTDLRLALDKAKKSGETVRRDAIEIRSDGKYLDVNLEVVPLKTHTGYPCFLVAFEEALPNTAPSISLGRVRGGKSGKERRTEDLKIVRLQQELSATKDYLQSIIEDKEAANEELKAANEEIQSSNEELQSTNEELETAKEELQSTNEELTTVNEELQNRNLELTQAHNDMTNLNAGANVPILMMGSDLRLRSWGPLSEKLFNLKASDLGRSIFDINLDLQTPDLKGTIEEVVAQDVDKELEVRGPHGRWFLVRIRPYRTADNKIEGAVLAFVDIDRIKQVEEELRARSEHLEDLVEERTMMLSNTTRMAAIGETAGMVGHDLRNPLQTIINTIHLAKESMKMDEVSPTERHLRLERALDTIREQADFMNKIVSDLQDYARQTKPTFVEYDMQTLINETLSSISISKAVEVSSTVEPDLPKLNVDPSLLRRAFTNIVTNALQAMPDGGKLRIKAWRSEKLATVSFQDTGKGISEDVKAKIFSPLFTTKEKGVGLGLAVTRRLVESHRGEIKVTSKLGEGTTFTVEIPLDLRR
;
A
#
# COMPACT_ATOMS: atom_id res chain seq x y z
N MET A 1 -4.87 68.39 -45.52
CA MET A 1 -6.09 68.95 -46.15
C MET A 1 -7.32 68.27 -45.53
N ALA A 2 -8.46 68.95 -45.47
CA ALA A 2 -9.79 68.55 -44.95
C ALA A 2 -10.26 67.07 -45.17
N GLN A 3 -11.24 66.49 -44.46
CA GLN A 3 -11.90 66.68 -43.13
C GLN A 3 -13.01 65.59 -42.96
N ARG A 4 -13.41 65.22 -41.71
CA ARG A 4 -14.74 64.63 -41.33
C ARG A 4 -15.13 63.23 -41.87
N LEU A 5 -16.17 62.52 -41.40
CA LEU A 5 -16.72 62.18 -40.06
C LEU A 5 -17.98 61.29 -40.28
N ALA A 6 -18.03 60.13 -39.60
CA ALA A 6 -19.10 59.19 -39.22
C ALA A 6 -20.62 59.28 -39.66
N GLU A 7 -21.27 58.09 -39.58
CA GLU A 7 -22.65 57.77 -39.06
C GLU A 7 -23.71 57.05 -39.96
N ARG A 8 -23.94 55.75 -39.62
CA ARG A 8 -25.21 55.07 -39.24
C ARG A 8 -26.40 54.74 -40.19
N ARG A 9 -26.77 53.42 -40.15
CA ARG A 9 -28.14 52.79 -40.03
C ARG A 9 -29.08 52.75 -41.28
N PRO A 10 -30.21 51.96 -41.30
CA PRO A 10 -30.63 50.77 -40.49
C PRO A 10 -31.45 49.62 -41.22
N ALA A 11 -31.70 48.48 -40.53
CA ALA A 11 -32.98 47.68 -40.48
C ALA A 11 -33.56 46.96 -41.75
N LYS A 12 -34.49 45.96 -41.76
CA LYS A 12 -35.27 45.13 -40.76
C LYS A 12 -36.04 43.96 -41.45
N LYS A 13 -36.36 42.86 -40.70
CA LYS A 13 -37.57 41.95 -40.80
C LYS A 13 -37.81 41.10 -42.09
N ARG A 14 -38.63 40.02 -42.16
CA ARG A 14 -39.20 38.96 -41.24
C ARG A 14 -39.85 37.82 -42.07
N HIS A 15 -39.85 36.59 -41.52
CA HIS A 15 -40.86 35.49 -41.63
C HIS A 15 -41.23 34.77 -42.97
N ALA A 16 -41.09 33.43 -42.93
CA ALA A 16 -42.06 32.33 -43.18
C ALA A 16 -42.94 32.28 -44.46
N GLY A 17 -43.25 31.12 -45.09
CA GLY A 17 -42.85 29.71 -44.88
C GLY A 17 -44.01 28.73 -45.19
N ALA A 18 -43.84 27.71 -46.06
CA ALA A 18 -44.86 26.66 -46.28
C ALA A 18 -44.39 25.38 -47.04
N ARG A 19 -44.64 24.22 -46.42
CA ARG A 19 -45.15 22.91 -46.94
C ARG A 19 -44.52 22.13 -48.14
N ARG A 20 -44.08 20.91 -47.77
CA ARG A 20 -44.49 19.55 -48.26
C ARG A 20 -43.66 18.76 -49.30
N GLU A 21 -43.32 17.54 -48.85
CA GLU A 21 -43.21 16.23 -49.55
C GLU A 21 -42.17 16.09 -50.70
N LYS A 22 -41.08 15.33 -50.50
CA LYS A 22 -40.92 13.86 -50.68
C LYS A 22 -41.11 13.41 -52.15
N GLN A 23 -40.25 12.59 -52.78
CA GLN A 23 -39.08 11.84 -52.31
C GLN A 23 -38.39 11.14 -53.51
N VAL A 24 -37.08 11.33 -53.77
CA VAL A 24 -36.24 10.42 -54.57
C VAL A 24 -34.79 10.38 -54.02
N SER A 25 -34.30 9.17 -53.75
CA SER A 25 -32.93 8.73 -53.39
C SER A 25 -31.92 8.88 -54.55
N LEU A 26 -30.59 8.96 -54.45
CA LEU A 26 -29.48 8.93 -53.45
C LEU A 26 -28.19 9.33 -54.25
N PRO A 27 -26.94 9.42 -53.72
CA PRO A 27 -26.44 9.34 -52.34
C PRO A 27 -25.63 10.61 -51.93
N ALA A 28 -25.01 10.57 -50.73
CA ALA A 28 -24.35 11.71 -50.09
C ALA A 28 -22.85 11.85 -50.41
N GLU A 29 -22.35 13.09 -50.47
CA GLU A 29 -20.93 13.43 -50.37
C GLU A 29 -20.57 13.96 -48.97
N SER A 30 -19.45 13.51 -48.44
CA SER A 30 -18.95 13.85 -47.11
C SER A 30 -18.09 15.11 -47.10
N THR A 31 -18.51 16.16 -46.40
CA THR A 31 -17.69 17.36 -46.16
C THR A 31 -16.63 17.12 -45.08
N LYS A 32 -15.37 16.99 -45.50
CA LYS A 32 -14.21 16.89 -44.59
C LYS A 32 -14.09 18.16 -43.74
N ARG A 33 -14.03 18.01 -42.41
CA ARG A 33 -13.52 19.07 -41.51
C ARG A 33 -12.01 19.20 -41.70
N LYS A 34 -11.51 20.44 -41.77
CA LYS A 34 -10.07 20.71 -41.72
C LYS A 34 -9.54 20.40 -40.31
N SER A 35 -8.44 19.67 -40.22
CA SER A 35 -7.67 19.48 -38.99
C SER A 35 -7.09 20.81 -38.49
N ALA A 36 -7.12 21.02 -37.18
CA ALA A 36 -6.42 22.14 -36.57
C ALA A 36 -4.92 21.83 -36.51
N GLU A 37 -4.11 22.60 -37.24
CA GLU A 37 -2.66 22.62 -37.05
C GLU A 37 -2.33 23.49 -35.83
N VAL A 38 -1.43 23.02 -34.98
CA VAL A 38 -0.98 23.74 -33.79
C VAL A 38 -0.08 24.90 -34.23
N PRO A 39 -0.38 26.16 -33.88
CA PRO A 39 0.51 27.27 -34.16
C PRO A 39 1.74 27.17 -33.25
N VAL A 40 2.92 26.98 -33.85
CA VAL A 40 4.19 26.92 -33.13
C VAL A 40 4.95 28.22 -33.37
N ASP A 41 5.38 28.86 -32.29
CA ASP A 41 6.35 29.95 -32.34
C ASP A 41 7.76 29.32 -32.50
N GLU A 42 8.40 29.56 -33.64
CA GLU A 42 9.68 28.92 -33.98
C GLU A 42 10.81 29.30 -33.03
N GLN A 43 10.75 30.48 -32.39
CA GLN A 43 11.78 30.91 -31.43
C GLN A 43 11.70 30.18 -30.09
N ALA A 44 10.53 29.62 -29.72
CA ALA A 44 10.36 28.88 -28.47
C ALA A 44 10.83 27.41 -28.54
N ARG A 45 11.13 26.89 -29.74
CA ARG A 45 11.57 25.50 -29.93
C ARG A 45 13.03 25.25 -29.51
N ASP A 46 13.90 26.25 -29.63
CA ASP A 46 15.36 26.03 -29.62
C ASP A 46 15.98 25.96 -28.19
N ASP A 47 15.25 26.39 -27.16
CA ASP A 47 15.74 26.46 -25.75
C ASP A 47 15.03 25.47 -24.79
N SER A 48 14.24 24.54 -25.35
CA SER A 48 13.48 23.52 -24.61
C SER A 48 13.87 22.09 -25.02
N PHE A 49 14.50 21.37 -24.10
CA PHE A 49 15.01 20.00 -24.23
C PHE A 49 14.87 19.24 -22.90
N PRO A 50 14.57 17.93 -22.87
CA PRO A 50 14.56 17.15 -21.64
C PRO A 50 15.99 16.84 -21.17
N ILE A 51 16.14 16.71 -19.86
CA ILE A 51 17.40 16.28 -19.21
C ILE A 51 17.16 14.86 -18.66
N VAL A 52 18.02 13.94 -19.08
CA VAL A 52 17.94 12.51 -18.78
C VAL A 52 18.97 12.17 -17.72
N GLY A 53 18.53 11.88 -16.49
CA GLY A 53 19.40 11.34 -15.43
C GLY A 53 19.44 9.82 -15.53
N ILE A 54 20.63 9.24 -15.73
CA ILE A 54 20.83 7.81 -15.96
C ILE A 54 21.69 7.24 -14.83
N GLY A 55 21.06 6.43 -13.98
CA GLY A 55 21.73 5.70 -12.90
C GLY A 55 22.14 4.30 -13.31
N ALA A 56 23.36 3.90 -12.97
CA ALA A 56 23.83 2.52 -13.10
C ALA A 56 24.82 2.16 -11.98
N SER A 57 25.07 0.87 -11.77
CA SER A 57 26.02 0.38 -10.78
C SER A 57 26.90 -0.73 -11.40
N ALA A 58 26.89 -1.94 -10.85
CA ALA A 58 27.55 -3.10 -11.44
C ALA A 58 27.04 -3.36 -12.88
N GLY A 59 27.97 -3.50 -13.83
CA GLY A 59 27.66 -3.63 -15.26
C GLY A 59 27.25 -2.32 -15.97
N GLY A 60 27.30 -1.17 -15.29
CA GLY A 60 26.82 0.10 -15.83
C GLY A 60 27.52 0.59 -17.11
N LEU A 61 28.85 0.41 -17.22
CA LEU A 61 29.62 0.81 -18.41
C LEU A 61 29.11 0.15 -19.70
N GLU A 62 28.79 -1.14 -19.66
CA GLU A 62 28.26 -1.88 -20.81
C GLU A 62 26.87 -1.34 -21.22
N ALA A 63 25.98 -1.11 -20.25
CA ALA A 63 24.66 -0.57 -20.50
C ALA A 63 24.71 0.89 -21.02
N PHE A 64 25.59 1.74 -20.49
CA PHE A 64 25.86 3.07 -21.05
C PHE A 64 26.39 2.98 -22.49
N THR A 65 27.30 2.05 -22.77
CA THR A 65 27.91 1.86 -24.10
C THR A 65 26.85 1.44 -25.12
N GLN A 66 25.97 0.48 -24.78
CA GLN A 66 24.86 0.04 -25.62
C GLN A 66 23.83 1.15 -25.88
N LEU A 67 23.51 1.97 -24.88
CA LEU A 67 22.61 3.12 -25.02
C LEU A 67 23.21 4.21 -25.92
N LEU A 68 24.44 4.66 -25.63
CA LEU A 68 25.04 5.83 -26.29
C LEU A 68 25.42 5.57 -27.75
N ARG A 69 25.66 4.31 -28.14
CA ARG A 69 25.95 3.91 -29.53
C ARG A 69 24.76 4.11 -30.47
N GLU A 70 23.53 3.96 -29.96
CA GLU A 70 22.29 4.06 -30.74
C GLU A 70 21.70 5.48 -30.75
N LEU A 71 22.32 6.44 -30.03
CA LEU A 71 21.87 7.84 -30.00
C LEU A 71 22.50 8.66 -31.14
N PRO A 72 21.69 9.31 -32.00
CA PRO A 72 22.20 10.13 -33.08
C PRO A 72 22.68 11.51 -32.59
N SER A 73 23.64 12.11 -33.28
CA SER A 73 24.27 13.38 -32.86
C SER A 73 23.36 14.61 -32.95
N ASP A 74 22.23 14.54 -33.66
CA ASP A 74 21.25 15.62 -33.77
C ASP A 74 20.27 15.70 -32.58
N VAL A 75 20.22 14.66 -31.74
CA VAL A 75 19.20 14.46 -30.70
C VAL A 75 19.10 15.64 -29.72
N ASN A 76 17.89 16.18 -29.54
CA ASN A 76 17.68 17.34 -28.67
C ASN A 76 17.43 16.91 -27.21
N VAL A 77 18.40 16.22 -26.59
CA VAL A 77 18.38 15.85 -25.16
C VAL A 77 19.73 16.15 -24.52
N ALA A 78 19.76 16.29 -23.20
CA ALA A 78 21.00 16.25 -22.41
C ALA A 78 21.02 14.99 -21.54
N LEU A 79 22.16 14.30 -21.45
CA LEU A 79 22.30 13.06 -20.69
C LEU A 79 23.23 13.31 -19.51
N VAL A 80 22.86 12.86 -18.32
CA VAL A 80 23.69 12.95 -17.11
C VAL A 80 23.83 11.54 -16.55
N LEU A 81 25.05 11.01 -16.58
CA LEU A 81 25.38 9.64 -16.17
C LEU A 81 25.91 9.65 -14.73
N ILE A 82 25.23 8.89 -13.87
CA ILE A 82 25.59 8.71 -12.48
C ILE A 82 25.90 7.24 -12.26
N GLN A 83 27.13 6.95 -11.83
CA GLN A 83 27.55 5.61 -11.45
C GLN A 83 28.11 5.61 -10.03
N HIS A 84 27.97 4.48 -9.35
CA HIS A 84 28.73 4.20 -8.13
C HIS A 84 30.20 4.00 -8.51
N LEU A 85 31.03 5.03 -8.30
CA LEU A 85 32.47 5.03 -8.57
C LEU A 85 33.25 4.83 -7.27
N ASP A 86 34.30 4.02 -7.31
CA ASP A 86 35.24 3.89 -6.19
C ASP A 86 35.96 5.23 -5.93
N PRO A 87 36.06 5.69 -4.66
CA PRO A 87 36.66 6.98 -4.35
C PRO A 87 38.18 7.05 -4.59
N THR A 88 38.87 5.91 -4.77
CA THR A 88 40.33 5.82 -4.93
C THR A 88 40.79 5.66 -6.38
N TYR A 89 39.88 5.35 -7.31
CA TYR A 89 40.22 5.05 -8.70
C TYR A 89 39.92 6.24 -9.63
N LYS A 90 40.85 6.56 -10.53
CA LYS A 90 40.58 7.52 -11.62
C LYS A 90 39.64 6.87 -12.64
N SER A 91 38.46 7.45 -12.80
CA SER A 91 37.45 6.94 -13.73
C SER A 91 37.83 7.23 -15.18
N MET A 92 38.12 6.19 -15.97
CA MET A 92 38.33 6.29 -17.42
C MET A 92 37.01 6.38 -18.21
N LEU A 93 35.86 6.45 -17.52
CA LEU A 93 34.52 6.38 -18.13
C LEU A 93 34.32 7.48 -19.18
N THR A 94 34.79 8.70 -18.91
CA THR A 94 34.68 9.85 -19.82
C THR A 94 35.38 9.58 -21.16
N GLU A 95 36.58 8.99 -21.16
CA GLU A 95 37.29 8.60 -22.39
C GLU A 95 36.60 7.43 -23.12
N LEU A 96 36.22 6.37 -22.40
CA LEU A 96 35.63 5.18 -22.99
C LEU A 96 34.29 5.49 -23.68
N LEU A 97 33.47 6.33 -23.05
CA LEU A 97 32.21 6.78 -23.64
C LEU A 97 32.43 7.79 -24.79
N SER A 98 33.46 8.63 -24.73
CA SER A 98 33.83 9.53 -25.84
C SER A 98 34.17 8.77 -27.13
N ARG A 99 34.73 7.55 -27.02
CA ARG A 99 35.02 6.68 -28.17
C ARG A 99 33.77 5.96 -28.72
N THR A 100 32.65 6.01 -27.99
CA THR A 100 31.43 5.23 -28.29
C THR A 100 30.32 6.06 -28.96
N THR A 101 30.31 7.37 -28.78
CA THR A 101 29.22 8.25 -29.26
C THR A 101 29.75 9.51 -29.94
N ASN A 102 28.93 10.07 -30.84
CA ASN A 102 29.20 11.34 -31.52
C ASN A 102 28.69 12.57 -30.73
N LEU A 103 28.17 12.36 -29.52
CA LEU A 103 27.78 13.43 -28.60
C LEU A 103 28.98 13.90 -27.78
N THR A 104 29.00 15.19 -27.41
CA THR A 104 30.09 15.74 -26.58
C THR A 104 30.02 15.16 -25.16
N VAL A 105 30.96 14.29 -24.80
CA VAL A 105 31.09 13.73 -23.44
C VAL A 105 31.99 14.63 -22.60
N LEU A 106 31.55 14.99 -21.41
CA LEU A 106 32.27 15.85 -20.46
C LEU A 106 32.21 15.27 -19.05
N GLU A 107 33.34 15.24 -18.35
CA GLU A 107 33.34 15.10 -16.89
C GLU A 107 32.82 16.41 -16.26
N VAL A 108 31.94 16.29 -15.27
CA VAL A 108 31.30 17.46 -14.64
C VAL A 108 32.30 18.17 -13.72
N THR A 109 32.33 19.49 -13.80
CA THR A 109 32.93 20.39 -12.81
C THR A 109 31.85 21.23 -12.14
N ASP A 110 32.12 21.81 -10.97
CA ASP A 110 31.12 22.58 -10.24
C ASP A 110 30.69 23.84 -11.02
N GLY A 111 29.38 24.09 -11.07
CA GLY A 111 28.80 25.23 -11.79
C GLY A 111 28.61 25.02 -13.31
N VAL A 112 28.76 23.79 -13.82
CA VAL A 112 28.55 23.50 -15.25
C VAL A 112 27.07 23.60 -15.62
N ARG A 113 26.74 24.49 -16.55
CA ARG A 113 25.38 24.61 -17.11
C ARG A 113 25.11 23.54 -18.17
N VAL A 114 24.02 22.81 -18.01
CA VAL A 114 23.59 21.71 -18.90
C VAL A 114 23.15 22.27 -20.26
N LYS A 115 23.61 21.63 -21.35
CA LYS A 115 23.29 21.92 -22.74
C LYS A 115 22.74 20.67 -23.44
N PRO A 116 21.89 20.79 -24.47
CA PRO A 116 21.47 19.65 -25.30
C PRO A 116 22.66 19.10 -26.10
N ARG A 117 22.56 17.86 -26.59
CA ARG A 117 23.60 17.13 -27.35
C ARG A 117 24.90 16.87 -26.57
N HIS A 118 24.84 16.88 -25.24
CA HIS A 118 25.97 16.61 -24.35
C HIS A 118 25.67 15.44 -23.41
N VAL A 119 26.73 14.71 -23.07
CA VAL A 119 26.74 13.65 -22.05
C VAL A 119 27.63 14.12 -20.90
N TYR A 120 27.08 14.18 -19.70
CA TYR A 120 27.74 14.66 -18.49
C TYR A 120 28.03 13.48 -17.56
N VAL A 121 29.28 13.27 -17.16
CA VAL A 121 29.72 12.17 -16.30
C VAL A 121 30.06 12.70 -14.91
N ILE A 122 29.50 12.09 -13.86
CA ILE A 122 29.84 12.46 -12.47
C ILE A 122 31.33 12.11 -12.17
N PRO A 123 32.13 13.03 -11.60
CA PRO A 123 33.49 12.72 -11.20
C PRO A 123 33.54 11.83 -9.93
N PRO A 124 34.59 11.01 -9.74
CA PRO A 124 34.72 10.12 -8.60
C PRO A 124 34.74 10.89 -7.27
N ASN A 125 34.27 10.24 -6.19
CA ASN A 125 34.25 10.77 -4.83
C ASN A 125 33.46 12.09 -4.62
N THR A 126 32.47 12.37 -5.46
CA THR A 126 31.57 13.55 -5.31
C THR A 126 30.10 13.15 -5.20
N ALA A 127 29.30 14.04 -4.63
CA ALA A 127 27.85 14.04 -4.79
C ALA A 127 27.43 15.17 -5.75
N MET A 128 26.44 14.92 -6.59
CA MET A 128 25.98 15.87 -7.61
C MET A 128 24.51 16.22 -7.42
N THR A 129 24.16 17.48 -7.71
CA THR A 129 22.77 17.97 -7.82
C THR A 129 22.61 18.88 -9.02
N ILE A 130 21.36 19.20 -9.38
CA ILE A 130 21.03 20.19 -10.39
C ILE A 130 20.07 21.25 -9.84
N SER A 131 20.29 22.51 -10.21
CA SER A 131 19.41 23.65 -9.92
C SER A 131 19.53 24.69 -11.05
N GLU A 132 18.41 25.18 -11.58
CA GLU A 132 18.34 26.13 -12.69
C GLU A 132 19.10 25.66 -13.96
N ARG A 133 19.07 24.35 -14.23
CA ARG A 133 19.91 23.65 -15.24
C ARG A 133 21.44 23.78 -15.01
N VAL A 134 21.90 24.07 -13.80
CA VAL A 134 23.32 24.10 -13.42
C VAL A 134 23.63 22.89 -12.53
N LEU A 135 24.68 22.14 -12.89
CA LEU A 135 25.20 21.03 -12.11
C LEU A 135 26.08 21.56 -10.98
N HIS A 136 25.81 21.12 -9.76
CA HIS A 136 26.56 21.47 -8.57
C HIS A 136 27.22 20.22 -7.99
N LEU A 137 28.49 20.34 -7.61
CA LEU A 137 29.26 19.26 -6.99
C LEU A 137 29.53 19.59 -5.53
N THR A 138 29.25 18.63 -4.66
CA THR A 138 29.64 18.68 -3.24
C THR A 138 30.57 17.52 -2.92
N ALA A 139 31.40 17.70 -1.88
CA ALA A 139 32.19 16.61 -1.32
C ALA A 139 31.26 15.45 -0.93
N ARG A 140 31.72 14.21 -1.13
CA ARG A 140 30.98 12.99 -0.79
C ARG A 140 30.35 13.07 0.61
N VAL A 141 29.02 13.10 0.64
CA VAL A 141 28.24 13.08 1.89
C VAL A 141 27.89 11.63 2.21
N GLU A 142 28.36 11.13 3.34
CA GLU A 142 27.92 9.82 3.86
C GLU A 142 26.69 10.01 4.75
N VAL A 143 25.56 9.46 4.31
CA VAL A 143 24.32 9.43 5.10
C VAL A 143 24.20 8.02 5.68
N GLU A 144 24.22 7.90 7.01
CA GLU A 144 24.17 6.61 7.73
C GLU A 144 25.20 5.56 7.23
N GLY A 145 26.38 6.01 6.76
CA GLY A 145 27.43 5.13 6.23
C GLY A 145 27.17 4.57 4.82
N LYS A 146 26.20 5.13 4.07
CA LYS A 146 25.93 4.77 2.67
C LYS A 146 26.05 5.98 1.75
N HIS A 147 26.66 5.77 0.59
CA HIS A 147 26.75 6.74 -0.50
C HIS A 147 25.70 6.40 -1.56
N MET A 148 24.75 7.31 -1.80
CA MET A 148 23.58 7.12 -2.67
C MET A 148 23.51 8.22 -3.76
N PRO A 149 24.50 8.29 -4.67
CA PRO A 149 24.63 9.38 -5.65
C PRO A 149 23.48 9.42 -6.67
N ILE A 150 22.87 8.28 -7.02
CA ILE A 150 21.82 8.21 -8.04
C ILE A 150 20.53 8.84 -7.51
N ASP A 151 20.04 8.40 -6.34
CA ASP A 151 18.86 8.99 -5.68
C ASP A 151 19.07 10.49 -5.44
N HIS A 152 20.25 10.89 -4.95
CA HIS A 152 20.56 12.29 -4.65
C HIS A 152 20.45 13.19 -5.89
N PHE A 153 21.02 12.77 -7.02
CA PHE A 153 20.91 13.53 -8.26
C PHE A 153 19.47 13.54 -8.80
N LEU A 154 18.83 12.37 -8.93
CA LEU A 154 17.48 12.27 -9.51
C LEU A 154 16.43 13.01 -8.68
N LEU A 155 16.57 13.08 -7.35
CA LEU A 155 15.72 13.91 -6.47
C LEU A 155 15.86 15.41 -6.75
N SER A 156 17.06 15.88 -7.11
CA SER A 156 17.25 17.28 -7.54
C SER A 156 16.74 17.52 -8.97
N LEU A 157 16.95 16.56 -9.88
CA LEU A 157 16.46 16.61 -11.26
C LEU A 157 14.92 16.70 -11.32
N ALA A 158 14.22 15.92 -10.49
CA ALA A 158 12.76 15.98 -10.35
C ALA A 158 12.27 17.39 -9.97
N LYS A 159 12.94 18.04 -9.00
CA LYS A 159 12.56 19.38 -8.52
C LYS A 159 12.83 20.47 -9.56
N ASP A 160 13.95 20.37 -10.26
CA ASP A 160 14.41 21.36 -11.24
C ASP A 160 13.63 21.25 -12.57
N GLN A 161 13.59 20.06 -13.17
CA GLN A 161 13.05 19.84 -14.52
C GLN A 161 11.60 19.32 -14.53
N LYS A 162 11.07 18.84 -13.40
CA LYS A 162 9.69 18.38 -13.23
C LYS A 162 9.24 17.42 -14.34
N SER A 163 8.28 17.83 -15.15
CA SER A 163 7.72 17.11 -16.28
C SER A 163 8.70 16.86 -17.44
N ARG A 164 9.82 17.59 -17.51
CA ARG A 164 10.91 17.39 -18.49
C ARG A 164 12.02 16.47 -17.99
N ALA A 165 12.00 16.09 -16.70
CA ALA A 165 12.94 15.11 -16.18
C ALA A 165 12.66 13.74 -16.80
N ILE A 166 13.71 13.08 -17.29
CA ILE A 166 13.64 11.66 -17.63
C ILE A 166 14.60 10.92 -16.70
N GLY A 167 14.08 9.97 -15.94
CA GLY A 167 14.87 9.09 -15.08
C GLY A 167 15.06 7.74 -15.76
N VAL A 168 16.31 7.29 -15.90
CA VAL A 168 16.65 5.99 -16.46
C VAL A 168 17.47 5.20 -15.44
N ILE A 169 17.09 3.95 -15.20
CA ILE A 169 17.85 3.03 -14.35
C ILE A 169 18.30 1.82 -15.18
N LEU A 170 19.61 1.60 -15.22
CA LEU A 170 20.27 0.53 -15.94
C LEU A 170 20.82 -0.54 -14.98
N SER A 171 21.52 -1.53 -15.52
CA SER A 171 22.18 -2.62 -14.78
C SER A 171 22.83 -2.18 -13.46
N GLY A 172 22.56 -2.95 -12.41
CA GLY A 172 23.11 -2.72 -11.08
C GLY A 172 22.56 -3.64 -10.00
N THR A 173 23.25 -3.67 -8.86
CA THR A 173 22.89 -4.45 -7.65
C THR A 173 22.46 -3.58 -6.46
N SER A 174 22.57 -2.25 -6.58
CA SER A 174 22.21 -1.29 -5.54
C SER A 174 20.70 -1.02 -5.50
N MET A 175 20.19 -0.51 -4.37
CA MET A 175 18.82 0.06 -4.28
C MET A 175 18.79 1.57 -4.61
N ASP A 176 19.95 2.15 -4.94
CA ASP A 176 20.15 3.56 -5.25
C ASP A 176 19.56 3.92 -6.61
N GLY A 177 18.60 4.86 -6.60
CA GLY A 177 17.88 5.35 -7.78
C GLY A 177 16.36 5.13 -7.74
N ILE A 178 15.86 4.27 -6.83
CA ILE A 178 14.43 3.94 -6.72
C ILE A 178 13.62 5.14 -6.17
N GLN A 179 14.17 5.90 -5.22
CA GLN A 179 13.51 7.09 -4.66
C GLN A 179 13.55 8.25 -5.67
N GLY A 180 14.67 8.38 -6.39
CA GLY A 180 14.88 9.32 -7.47
C GLY A 180 13.90 9.13 -8.63
N LEU A 181 13.76 7.91 -9.14
CA LEU A 181 12.74 7.60 -10.16
C LEU A 181 11.34 7.93 -9.64
N ARG A 182 11.00 7.55 -8.41
CA ARG A 182 9.69 7.87 -7.82
C ARG A 182 9.45 9.38 -7.83
N ALA A 183 10.41 10.18 -7.40
CA ALA A 183 10.29 11.64 -7.41
C ALA A 183 10.12 12.22 -8.83
N ILE A 184 10.82 11.70 -9.84
CA ILE A 184 10.66 12.11 -11.24
C ILE A 184 9.24 11.82 -11.73
N LYS A 185 8.74 10.60 -11.50
CA LYS A 185 7.36 10.19 -11.81
C LYS A 185 6.33 11.06 -11.08
N ASP A 186 6.58 11.35 -9.81
CA ASP A 186 5.74 12.17 -8.95
C ASP A 186 5.67 13.64 -9.37
N GLU A 187 6.72 14.21 -9.99
CA GLU A 187 6.68 15.55 -10.61
C GLU A 187 6.19 15.55 -12.08
N GLY A 188 5.97 14.36 -12.65
CA GLY A 188 5.38 14.16 -13.98
C GLY A 188 6.38 13.94 -15.11
N GLY A 189 7.66 13.71 -14.77
CA GLY A 189 8.68 13.25 -15.71
C GLY A 189 8.46 11.80 -16.15
N ILE A 190 9.31 11.29 -17.04
CA ILE A 190 9.19 9.92 -17.57
C ILE A 190 10.24 9.02 -16.89
N THR A 191 9.85 7.80 -16.53
CA THR A 191 10.72 6.85 -15.82
C THR A 191 10.88 5.56 -16.61
N ILE A 192 12.12 5.15 -16.82
CA ILE A 192 12.49 4.00 -17.66
C ILE A 192 13.44 3.09 -16.88
N ALA A 193 13.22 1.79 -16.93
CA ALA A 193 14.17 0.80 -16.41
C ALA A 193 14.65 -0.13 -17.52
N GLN A 194 15.87 -0.62 -17.39
CA GLN A 194 16.42 -1.64 -18.27
C GLN A 194 15.65 -2.97 -18.11
N ASP A 195 15.35 -3.61 -19.23
CA ASP A 195 14.75 -4.95 -19.28
C ASP A 195 15.64 -6.00 -18.59
N GLU A 196 15.03 -6.85 -17.74
CA GLU A 196 15.73 -7.82 -16.89
C GLU A 196 16.59 -8.80 -17.69
N GLN A 197 16.17 -9.19 -18.91
CA GLN A 197 16.93 -10.13 -19.76
C GLN A 197 18.16 -9.48 -20.40
N SER A 198 18.17 -8.15 -20.51
CA SER A 198 19.28 -7.37 -21.07
C SER A 198 20.26 -6.86 -20.01
N ALA A 199 19.89 -6.90 -18.72
CA ALA A 199 20.69 -6.37 -17.62
C ALA A 199 21.67 -7.41 -17.10
N LYS A 200 22.98 -7.10 -17.14
CA LYS A 200 24.04 -7.95 -16.56
C LYS A 200 23.83 -8.19 -15.07
N TYR A 201 23.29 -7.19 -14.37
CA TYR A 201 22.78 -7.28 -13.00
C TYR A 201 21.37 -6.67 -12.96
N TYR A 202 20.35 -7.51 -12.76
CA TYR A 202 18.94 -7.12 -12.88
C TYR A 202 18.31 -6.60 -11.59
N ASP A 203 18.96 -6.72 -10.42
CA ASP A 203 18.34 -6.44 -9.12
C ASP A 203 17.87 -4.99 -8.97
N LEU A 204 18.66 -4.01 -9.43
CA LEU A 204 18.30 -2.59 -9.41
C LEU A 204 17.10 -2.28 -10.34
N PRO A 205 17.13 -2.60 -11.65
CA PRO A 205 15.96 -2.44 -12.52
C PRO A 205 14.70 -3.16 -12.00
N ARG A 206 14.83 -4.43 -11.59
CA ARG A 206 13.72 -5.23 -11.05
C ARG A 206 13.10 -4.60 -9.81
N SER A 207 13.93 -4.09 -8.90
CA SER A 207 13.47 -3.41 -7.68
C SER A 207 12.74 -2.09 -7.99
N ALA A 208 13.20 -1.34 -8.99
CA ALA A 208 12.50 -0.14 -9.46
C ALA A 208 11.12 -0.46 -10.09
N VAL A 209 11.05 -1.51 -10.93
CA VAL A 209 9.78 -1.99 -11.51
C VAL A 209 8.82 -2.46 -10.41
N ALA A 210 9.29 -3.29 -9.47
CA ALA A 210 8.49 -3.76 -8.33
C ALA A 210 8.06 -2.63 -7.38
N ALA A 211 8.83 -1.55 -7.28
CA ALA A 211 8.47 -0.36 -6.52
C ALA A 211 7.37 0.51 -7.18
N GLY A 212 6.98 0.22 -8.42
CA GLY A 212 5.96 0.92 -9.21
C GLY A 212 6.42 2.28 -9.77
N CYS A 213 7.69 2.63 -9.60
CA CYS A 213 8.24 3.93 -10.00
C CYS A 213 8.81 3.97 -11.43
N VAL A 214 8.47 2.98 -12.25
CA VAL A 214 8.86 2.87 -13.68
C VAL A 214 7.61 3.00 -14.55
N ASP A 215 7.72 3.65 -15.72
CA ASP A 215 6.66 3.74 -16.74
C ASP A 215 6.93 2.81 -17.93
N LEU A 216 8.20 2.62 -18.30
CA LEU A 216 8.64 1.81 -19.44
C LEU A 216 9.78 0.86 -19.04
N VAL A 217 9.70 -0.40 -19.46
CA VAL A 217 10.77 -1.41 -19.31
C VAL A 217 11.26 -1.77 -20.70
N LEU A 218 12.54 -1.49 -21.00
CA LEU A 218 13.10 -1.48 -22.35
C LEU A 218 14.57 -1.92 -22.36
N ARG A 219 15.07 -2.47 -23.47
CA ARG A 219 16.52 -2.76 -23.64
C ARG A 219 17.29 -1.46 -23.92
N PRO A 220 18.60 -1.35 -23.65
CA PRO A 220 19.35 -0.11 -23.86
C PRO A 220 19.19 0.52 -25.25
N GLN A 221 19.12 -0.30 -26.30
CA GLN A 221 18.91 0.15 -27.68
C GLN A 221 17.50 0.74 -27.87
N ASP A 222 16.48 0.11 -27.28
CA ASP A 222 15.09 0.58 -27.31
C ASP A 222 14.92 1.86 -26.48
N ILE A 223 15.64 1.99 -25.35
CA ILE A 223 15.70 3.24 -24.56
C ILE A 223 16.25 4.37 -25.41
N ALA A 224 17.35 4.17 -26.14
CA ALA A 224 17.92 5.18 -27.02
C ALA A 224 16.92 5.64 -28.10
N GLN A 225 16.25 4.69 -28.78
CA GLN A 225 15.19 5.02 -29.74
C GLN A 225 14.02 5.76 -29.11
N GLU A 226 13.66 5.42 -27.87
CA GLU A 226 12.57 6.07 -27.15
C GLU A 226 12.93 7.51 -26.74
N LEU A 227 14.16 7.76 -26.29
CA LEU A 227 14.67 9.11 -26.03
C LEU A 227 14.65 9.98 -27.30
N VAL A 228 15.00 9.41 -28.47
CA VAL A 228 14.89 10.11 -29.76
C VAL A 228 13.43 10.46 -30.08
N LYS A 229 12.50 9.52 -29.94
CA LYS A 229 11.06 9.74 -30.17
C LYS A 229 10.50 10.82 -29.23
N LEU A 230 10.80 10.73 -27.93
CA LEU A 230 10.40 11.71 -26.93
C LEU A 230 10.96 13.09 -27.27
N SER A 231 12.25 13.22 -27.60
CA SER A 231 12.88 14.51 -27.96
C SER A 231 12.23 15.23 -29.14
N ARG A 232 11.56 14.49 -30.03
CA ARG A 232 10.88 15.00 -31.23
C ARG A 232 9.37 15.15 -31.04
N HIS A 233 8.80 14.76 -29.90
CA HIS A 233 7.35 14.74 -29.70
C HIS A 233 6.76 16.16 -29.56
N PRO A 234 5.66 16.50 -30.25
CA PRO A 234 5.11 17.86 -30.29
C PRO A 234 4.82 18.53 -28.93
N TYR A 235 4.56 17.74 -27.88
CA TYR A 235 4.19 18.24 -26.56
C TYR A 235 5.39 18.57 -25.63
N VAL A 236 6.62 18.15 -25.94
CA VAL A 236 7.78 18.38 -25.06
C VAL A 236 8.05 19.87 -24.76
N PRO A 237 7.98 20.81 -25.74
CA PRO A 237 8.15 22.24 -25.46
C PRO A 237 7.11 22.83 -24.49
N TYR A 238 5.97 22.15 -24.32
CA TYR A 238 4.83 22.62 -23.55
C TYR A 238 4.72 21.99 -22.15
N LEU A 239 5.72 21.21 -21.73
CA LEU A 239 5.70 20.55 -20.42
C LEU A 239 5.83 21.52 -19.23
N GLU A 240 6.29 22.77 -19.46
CA GLU A 240 6.46 23.81 -18.43
C GLU A 240 5.73 25.13 -18.70
N THR A 241 5.30 25.41 -19.93
CA THR A 241 4.72 26.72 -20.28
C THR A 241 3.24 26.81 -19.92
N GLU A 242 2.76 28.02 -19.61
CA GLU A 242 1.33 28.33 -19.49
C GLU A 242 0.54 27.95 -20.77
N GLY A 243 1.24 27.82 -21.91
CA GLY A 243 0.71 27.29 -23.16
C GLY A 243 0.15 25.86 -23.09
N ALA A 244 0.52 25.05 -22.09
CA ALA A 244 -0.13 23.76 -21.82
C ALA A 244 -1.65 23.90 -21.60
N GLU A 245 -2.10 25.05 -21.10
CA GLU A 245 -3.53 25.29 -20.91
C GLU A 245 -4.28 25.49 -22.23
N ASN A 246 -3.60 25.98 -23.28
CA ASN A 246 -4.17 26.26 -24.59
C ASN A 246 -4.24 25.03 -25.51
N LEU A 247 -3.45 23.98 -25.24
CA LEU A 247 -3.39 22.75 -26.04
C LEU A 247 -4.53 21.76 -25.76
N LEU A 248 -5.19 21.89 -24.61
CA LEU A 248 -6.28 21.02 -24.19
C LEU A 248 -7.57 21.85 -24.02
N PRO A 249 -8.49 21.83 -25.01
CA PRO A 249 -9.77 22.50 -24.91
C PRO A 249 -10.57 22.03 -23.69
N GLN A 250 -11.25 22.96 -23.01
CA GLN A 250 -12.05 22.65 -21.83
C GLN A 250 -13.11 21.57 -22.10
N SER A 251 -13.69 21.56 -23.31
CA SER A 251 -14.66 20.57 -23.77
C SER A 251 -14.13 19.15 -23.86
N ASP A 252 -12.82 18.96 -24.06
CA ASP A 252 -12.21 17.63 -24.13
C ASP A 252 -11.81 17.13 -22.75
N LEU A 253 -11.38 18.03 -21.85
CA LEU A 253 -11.23 17.71 -20.43
C LEU A 253 -12.55 17.28 -19.79
N GLU A 254 -13.66 17.98 -20.06
CA GLU A 254 -14.99 17.61 -19.56
C GLU A 254 -15.39 16.18 -19.99
N LYS A 255 -15.03 15.75 -21.22
CA LYS A 255 -15.26 14.37 -21.68
C LYS A 255 -14.42 13.36 -20.87
N ILE A 256 -13.13 13.64 -20.63
CA ILE A 256 -12.27 12.77 -19.81
C ILE A 256 -12.81 12.67 -18.38
N PHE A 257 -13.19 13.80 -17.78
CA PHE A 257 -13.77 13.83 -16.43
C PHE A 257 -15.08 13.03 -16.38
N GLY A 258 -15.91 13.11 -17.42
CA GLY A 258 -17.10 12.26 -17.57
C GLY A 258 -16.78 10.76 -17.63
N LEU A 259 -15.75 10.37 -18.39
CA LEU A 259 -15.30 8.97 -18.47
C LEU A 259 -14.72 8.47 -17.13
N LEU A 260 -13.82 9.24 -16.52
CA LEU A 260 -13.24 8.95 -15.20
C LEU A 260 -14.31 8.84 -14.13
N ARG A 261 -15.24 9.81 -14.06
CA ARG A 261 -16.34 9.81 -13.08
C ARG A 261 -17.28 8.62 -13.27
N LYS A 262 -17.56 8.21 -14.52
CA LYS A 262 -18.39 7.03 -14.82
C LYS A 262 -17.75 5.72 -14.33
N ALA A 263 -16.43 5.57 -14.43
CA ALA A 263 -15.74 4.34 -14.03
C ALA A 263 -15.33 4.33 -12.54
N THR A 264 -14.80 5.43 -12.03
CA THR A 264 -14.15 5.51 -10.71
C THR A 264 -15.04 6.10 -9.61
N LYS A 265 -16.13 6.79 -10.01
CA LYS A 265 -17.06 7.56 -9.17
C LYS A 265 -16.50 8.83 -8.52
N VAL A 266 -15.21 9.14 -8.72
CA VAL A 266 -14.58 10.39 -8.27
C VAL A 266 -14.85 11.51 -9.29
N ASP A 267 -15.12 12.73 -8.82
CA ASP A 267 -15.29 13.90 -9.69
C ASP A 267 -14.01 14.77 -9.69
N PHE A 268 -13.43 14.96 -10.88
CA PHE A 268 -12.22 15.75 -11.08
C PHE A 268 -12.51 17.17 -11.61
N ALA A 269 -13.78 17.55 -11.79
CA ALA A 269 -14.16 18.84 -12.36
C ALA A 269 -13.62 20.04 -11.56
N ASP A 270 -13.59 19.95 -10.23
CA ASP A 270 -13.10 21.02 -9.33
C ASP A 270 -11.64 20.80 -8.83
N TYR A 271 -10.88 19.88 -9.43
CA TYR A 271 -9.43 19.76 -9.18
C TYR A 271 -8.65 20.81 -10.00
N LYS A 272 -7.38 21.04 -9.67
CA LYS A 272 -6.53 21.98 -10.42
C LYS A 272 -6.22 21.43 -11.82
N HIS A 273 -6.90 21.96 -12.85
CA HIS A 273 -6.77 21.51 -14.23
C HIS A 273 -5.34 21.60 -14.75
N ALA A 274 -4.55 22.60 -14.37
CA ALA A 274 -3.12 22.71 -14.75
C ALA A 274 -2.27 21.48 -14.35
N THR A 275 -2.62 20.78 -13.26
CA THR A 275 -1.95 19.53 -12.87
C THR A 275 -2.47 18.35 -13.68
N ILE A 276 -3.78 18.25 -13.87
CA ILE A 276 -4.39 17.14 -14.64
C ILE A 276 -4.04 17.21 -16.13
N LYS A 277 -4.03 18.40 -16.74
CA LYS A 277 -3.56 18.65 -18.12
C LYS A 277 -2.14 18.08 -18.32
N ARG A 278 -1.21 18.34 -17.39
CA ARG A 278 0.16 17.80 -17.45
C ARG A 278 0.20 16.26 -17.38
N ARG A 279 -0.63 15.63 -16.54
CA ARG A 279 -0.75 14.15 -16.48
C ARG A 279 -1.34 13.56 -17.75
N ILE A 280 -2.36 14.19 -18.33
CA ILE A 280 -2.93 13.79 -19.62
C ILE A 280 -1.87 13.85 -20.72
N LEU A 281 -1.13 14.97 -20.84
CA LEU A 281 -0.06 15.13 -21.82
C LEU A 281 1.07 14.10 -21.60
N ARG A 282 1.40 13.76 -20.34
CA ARG A 282 2.34 12.69 -20.00
C ARG A 282 1.87 11.31 -20.45
N ARG A 283 0.60 10.95 -20.21
CA ARG A 283 0.02 9.68 -20.72
C ARG A 283 0.01 9.64 -22.25
N MET A 284 -0.29 10.76 -22.91
CA MET A 284 -0.21 10.87 -24.37
C MET A 284 1.23 10.69 -24.90
N LEU A 285 2.24 11.26 -24.23
CA LEU A 285 3.65 11.04 -24.55
C LEU A 285 4.04 9.56 -24.44
N ILE A 286 3.65 8.89 -23.34
CA ILE A 286 3.94 7.45 -23.11
C ILE A 286 3.25 6.57 -24.15
N LEU A 287 2.01 6.89 -24.53
CA LEU A 287 1.24 6.16 -25.55
C LEU A 287 1.53 6.59 -27.00
N LYS A 288 2.38 7.59 -27.21
CA LYS A 288 2.73 8.16 -28.53
C LYS A 288 1.51 8.68 -29.31
N THR A 289 0.52 9.24 -28.60
CA THR A 289 -0.65 9.87 -29.22
C THR A 289 -0.41 11.35 -29.45
N GLU A 290 -0.22 11.72 -30.72
CA GLU A 290 -0.02 13.11 -31.16
C GLU A 290 -1.30 13.96 -31.11
N LYS A 291 -2.47 13.34 -31.04
CA LYS A 291 -3.78 14.03 -31.08
C LYS A 291 -4.67 13.63 -29.91
N MET A 292 -5.40 14.61 -29.40
CA MET A 292 -6.30 14.43 -28.27
C MET A 292 -7.53 13.56 -28.58
N GLU A 293 -8.04 13.65 -29.82
CA GLU A 293 -9.17 12.82 -30.27
C GLU A 293 -8.83 11.32 -30.26
N ASP A 294 -7.62 10.97 -30.69
CA ASP A 294 -7.12 9.59 -30.70
C ASP A 294 -6.95 9.06 -29.26
N TYR A 295 -6.44 9.89 -28.35
CA TYR A 295 -6.36 9.52 -26.92
C TYR A 295 -7.74 9.38 -26.25
N LEU A 296 -8.72 10.24 -26.58
CA LEU A 296 -10.10 10.07 -26.12
C LEU A 296 -10.73 8.76 -26.61
N ASN A 297 -10.53 8.40 -27.88
CA ASN A 297 -11.00 7.13 -28.43
C ASN A 297 -10.30 5.93 -27.77
N TYR A 298 -9.01 6.06 -27.46
CA TYR A 298 -8.24 5.04 -26.74
C TYR A 298 -8.75 4.85 -25.30
N LEU A 299 -9.06 5.93 -24.58
CA LEU A 299 -9.67 5.87 -23.23
C LEU A 299 -11.06 5.23 -23.21
N GLN A 300 -11.84 5.37 -24.30
CA GLN A 300 -13.15 4.73 -24.43
C GLN A 300 -13.07 3.24 -24.74
N THR A 301 -12.02 2.81 -25.46
CA THR A 301 -11.86 1.41 -25.89
C THR A 301 -11.02 0.57 -24.93
N ASN A 302 -10.09 1.18 -24.20
CA ASN A 302 -9.17 0.49 -23.28
C ASN A 302 -9.43 0.89 -21.81
N PRO A 303 -10.24 0.14 -21.04
CA PRO A 303 -10.52 0.44 -19.64
C PRO A 303 -9.27 0.36 -18.74
N GLY A 304 -8.24 -0.39 -19.15
CA GLY A 304 -6.95 -0.43 -18.45
C GLY A 304 -6.20 0.91 -18.49
N GLU A 305 -6.28 1.64 -19.61
CA GLU A 305 -5.69 2.98 -19.70
C GLU A 305 -6.43 3.99 -18.82
N LEU A 306 -7.77 3.90 -18.77
CA LEU A 306 -8.56 4.75 -17.88
C LEU A 306 -8.15 4.56 -16.41
N GLY A 307 -7.84 3.32 -16.00
CA GLY A 307 -7.26 3.01 -14.70
C GLY A 307 -5.85 3.58 -14.50
N SER A 308 -5.00 3.51 -15.53
CA SER A 308 -3.64 4.06 -15.50
C SER A 308 -3.65 5.59 -15.41
N LEU A 309 -4.51 6.28 -16.17
CA LEU A 309 -4.73 7.72 -16.09
C LEU A 309 -5.28 8.14 -14.72
N PHE A 310 -6.20 7.37 -14.13
CA PHE A 310 -6.70 7.62 -12.78
C PHE A 310 -5.58 7.54 -11.73
N GLN A 311 -4.71 6.52 -11.83
CA GLN A 311 -3.52 6.42 -10.97
C GLN A 311 -2.52 7.56 -11.21
N ASP A 312 -2.32 8.00 -12.45
CA ASP A 312 -1.39 9.09 -12.79
C ASP A 312 -1.88 10.47 -12.33
N ILE A 313 -3.20 10.70 -12.35
CA ILE A 313 -3.82 11.92 -11.81
C ILE A 313 -3.69 11.97 -10.28
N LEU A 314 -3.82 10.82 -9.60
CA LEU A 314 -3.71 10.70 -8.16
C LEU A 314 -2.25 10.52 -7.72
N ILE A 315 -1.52 11.64 -7.74
CA ILE A 315 -0.11 11.72 -7.38
C ILE A 315 0.11 11.18 -5.95
N SER A 316 0.87 10.09 -5.85
CA SER A 316 0.95 9.24 -4.66
C SER A 316 2.23 9.44 -3.83
N VAL A 317 2.77 10.67 -3.79
CA VAL A 317 4.02 10.98 -3.06
C VAL A 317 3.86 10.79 -1.55
N THR A 318 4.37 9.69 -1.02
CA THR A 318 4.47 9.44 0.42
C THR A 318 5.75 8.67 0.76
N GLY A 319 6.17 8.76 2.02
CA GLY A 319 7.42 8.17 2.50
C GLY A 319 7.55 8.26 4.01
N PHE A 320 8.32 7.34 4.60
CA PHE A 320 8.48 7.27 6.04
C PHE A 320 9.19 8.51 6.57
N PHE A 321 8.61 9.13 7.61
CA PHE A 321 9.09 10.33 8.30
C PHE A 321 9.40 11.54 7.39
N ARG A 322 8.65 11.69 6.28
CA ARG A 322 8.77 12.83 5.35
C ARG A 322 8.62 14.18 6.05
N GLU A 323 9.64 15.03 5.93
CA GLU A 323 9.85 16.26 6.71
C GLU A 323 9.90 15.96 8.23
N PRO A 324 11.04 15.42 8.74
CA PRO A 324 11.13 14.94 10.12
C PRO A 324 10.90 16.04 11.17
N GLU A 325 11.17 17.31 10.83
CA GLU A 325 10.86 18.48 11.68
C GLU A 325 9.38 18.52 12.12
N THR A 326 8.46 18.15 11.23
CA THR A 326 7.02 18.11 11.50
C THR A 326 6.66 17.02 12.51
N PHE A 327 7.31 15.86 12.42
CA PHE A 327 7.09 14.75 13.35
C PHE A 327 7.68 15.01 14.75
N GLU A 328 8.81 15.72 14.84
CA GLU A 328 9.37 16.11 16.14
C GLU A 328 8.57 17.26 16.79
N ALA A 329 8.06 18.23 16.01
CA ALA A 329 7.13 19.23 16.54
C ALA A 329 5.81 18.61 17.03
N LEU A 330 5.30 17.56 16.36
CA LEU A 330 4.16 16.79 16.85
C LEU A 330 4.43 16.19 18.24
N LYS A 331 5.61 15.59 18.45
CA LYS A 331 6.03 15.05 19.77
C LYS A 331 6.23 16.12 20.83
N HIS A 332 6.77 17.29 20.48
CA HIS A 332 7.16 18.31 21.47
C HIS A 332 6.07 19.35 21.77
N GLU A 333 5.19 19.67 20.82
CA GLU A 333 4.16 20.71 20.97
C GLU A 333 2.74 20.13 21.08
N ILE A 334 2.42 19.11 20.26
CA ILE A 334 1.03 18.70 20.00
C ILE A 334 0.59 17.50 20.83
N PHE A 335 1.36 16.40 20.87
CA PHE A 335 1.04 15.24 21.70
C PHE A 335 0.93 15.57 23.21
N PRO A 336 1.80 16.41 23.81
CA PRO A 336 1.63 16.84 25.20
C PRO A 336 0.32 17.60 25.41
N SER A 337 -0.11 18.39 24.42
CA SER A 337 -1.36 19.15 24.45
C SER A 337 -2.60 18.25 24.35
N ILE A 338 -2.54 17.18 23.54
CA ILE A 338 -3.63 16.19 23.36
C ILE A 338 -3.78 15.25 24.58
N LEU A 339 -2.70 14.99 25.31
CA LEU A 339 -2.67 14.13 26.50
C LEU A 339 -2.93 14.87 27.82
N LYS A 340 -2.96 16.22 27.81
CA LYS A 340 -3.22 17.02 29.00
C LYS A 340 -4.60 16.72 29.59
N ASN A 341 -4.63 16.23 30.83
CA ASN A 341 -5.83 15.81 31.57
C ASN A 341 -6.62 14.64 30.95
N ARG A 342 -5.97 13.79 30.14
CA ARG A 342 -6.60 12.61 29.50
C ARG A 342 -6.57 11.37 30.42
N SER A 343 -7.66 10.60 30.46
CA SER A 343 -7.74 9.28 31.10
C SER A 343 -7.35 8.16 30.13
N ALA A 344 -7.09 6.94 30.64
CA ALA A 344 -6.78 5.78 29.80
C ALA A 344 -7.93 5.39 28.84
N ASP A 345 -9.18 5.68 29.23
CA ASP A 345 -10.38 5.32 28.46
C ASP A 345 -10.72 6.26 27.28
N ASP A 346 -10.22 7.51 27.28
CA ASP A 346 -10.41 8.43 26.12
C ASP A 346 -9.35 8.15 25.04
N ALA A 347 -9.73 7.36 24.04
CA ALA A 347 -8.89 7.00 22.91
C ALA A 347 -8.38 8.24 22.14
N ILE A 348 -7.09 8.21 21.74
CA ILE A 348 -6.53 9.20 20.81
C ILE A 348 -7.02 8.87 19.41
N ARG A 349 -7.78 9.79 18.82
CA ARG A 349 -8.39 9.63 17.48
C ARG A 349 -7.75 10.57 16.47
N VAL A 350 -7.09 10.02 15.47
CA VAL A 350 -6.42 10.78 14.41
C VAL A 350 -7.02 10.45 13.05
N TRP A 351 -7.08 11.41 12.13
CA TRP A 351 -7.45 11.17 10.72
C TRP A 351 -6.36 11.66 9.77
N VAL A 352 -5.96 10.80 8.84
CA VAL A 352 -5.03 11.08 7.75
C VAL A 352 -5.76 10.91 6.40
N PRO A 353 -6.44 11.94 5.89
CA PRO A 353 -7.01 11.95 4.54
C PRO A 353 -5.92 12.09 3.47
N GLY A 354 -6.03 11.35 2.36
CA GLY A 354 -5.03 11.30 1.29
C GLY A 354 -3.82 10.44 1.64
N CYS A 355 -4.04 9.33 2.37
CA CYS A 355 -2.95 8.56 2.98
C CYS A 355 -2.04 7.79 2.01
N SER A 356 -2.40 7.69 0.72
CA SER A 356 -1.63 6.99 -0.32
C SER A 356 -1.26 5.55 0.14
N THR A 357 0.00 5.14 0.00
CA THR A 357 0.50 3.82 0.39
C THR A 357 0.78 3.64 1.89
N GLY A 358 0.43 4.62 2.74
CA GLY A 358 0.35 4.47 4.20
C GLY A 358 1.62 4.80 5.00
N GLU A 359 2.74 5.12 4.37
CA GLU A 359 4.00 5.40 5.06
C GLU A 359 3.90 6.53 6.11
N GLU A 360 3.17 7.62 5.81
CA GLU A 360 2.91 8.71 6.77
C GLU A 360 2.09 8.23 7.98
N VAL A 361 1.07 7.40 7.75
CA VAL A 361 0.17 6.86 8.78
C VAL A 361 0.97 6.02 9.78
N TYR A 362 1.88 5.18 9.28
CA TYR A 362 2.76 4.37 10.10
C TYR A 362 3.84 5.20 10.80
N SER A 363 4.38 6.23 10.15
CA SER A 363 5.30 7.18 10.78
C SER A 363 4.65 7.88 11.98
N LEU A 364 3.39 8.30 11.83
CA LEU A 364 2.61 8.93 12.88
C LEU A 364 2.29 7.97 14.04
N ALA A 365 1.91 6.72 13.72
CA ALA A 365 1.70 5.67 14.72
C ALA A 365 2.95 5.39 15.54
N ILE A 366 4.11 5.27 14.88
CA ILE A 366 5.41 5.07 15.54
C ILE A 366 5.75 6.26 16.44
N CYS A 367 5.63 7.50 15.95
CA CYS A 367 5.89 8.69 16.76
C CYS A 367 4.97 8.81 17.99
N LEU A 368 3.70 8.39 17.89
CA LEU A 368 2.77 8.35 19.03
C LEU A 368 3.18 7.28 20.05
N VAL A 369 3.60 6.10 19.62
CA VAL A 369 4.09 5.04 20.52
C VAL A 369 5.39 5.47 21.22
N GLU A 370 6.38 5.98 20.47
CA GLU A 370 7.63 6.53 21.03
C GLU A 370 7.41 7.61 22.09
N TYR A 371 6.38 8.44 21.91
CA TYR A 371 5.99 9.45 22.89
C TYR A 371 5.30 8.82 24.12
N LEU A 372 4.39 7.87 23.89
CA LEU A 372 3.61 7.23 24.96
C LEU A 372 4.42 6.26 25.83
N ASP A 373 5.52 5.68 25.32
CA ASP A 373 6.48 4.91 26.14
C ASP A 373 6.99 5.69 27.36
N ARG A 374 7.05 7.02 27.25
CA ARG A 374 7.54 7.94 28.29
C ARG A 374 6.41 8.57 29.12
N SER A 375 5.16 8.22 28.83
CA SER A 375 3.96 8.72 29.50
C SER A 375 3.55 7.85 30.69
N ARG A 376 2.86 8.44 31.68
CA ARG A 376 2.22 7.69 32.78
C ARG A 376 0.85 7.11 32.41
N VAL A 377 0.30 7.49 31.26
CA VAL A 377 -1.03 7.09 30.79
C VAL A 377 -0.90 6.60 29.35
N HIS A 378 -1.41 5.41 29.07
CA HIS A 378 -1.41 4.77 27.76
C HIS A 378 -2.85 4.62 27.23
N PRO A 379 -3.47 5.69 26.70
CA PRO A 379 -4.78 5.58 26.06
C PRO A 379 -4.68 4.75 24.77
N SER A 380 -5.79 4.11 24.39
CA SER A 380 -5.87 3.42 23.10
C SER A 380 -5.71 4.41 21.92
N ILE A 381 -5.11 3.95 20.82
CA ILE A 381 -4.82 4.78 19.63
C ILE A 381 -5.66 4.27 18.45
N GLN A 382 -6.36 5.17 17.77
CA GLN A 382 -7.09 4.89 16.54
C GLN A 382 -6.72 5.94 15.48
N ILE A 383 -6.02 5.51 14.43
CA ILE A 383 -5.67 6.35 13.28
C ILE A 383 -6.51 5.90 12.10
N PHE A 384 -7.49 6.72 11.72
CA PHE A 384 -8.26 6.56 10.50
C PHE A 384 -7.42 7.08 9.33
N ALA A 385 -7.17 6.25 8.33
CA ALA A 385 -6.40 6.60 7.14
C ALA A 385 -7.28 6.37 5.92
N THR A 386 -7.49 7.41 5.11
CA THR A 386 -8.42 7.31 3.98
C THR A 386 -7.86 7.86 2.68
N ASP A 387 -8.29 7.26 1.58
CA ASP A 387 -7.90 7.60 0.22
C ASP A 387 -9.03 7.21 -0.76
N VAL A 388 -9.01 7.77 -1.97
CA VAL A 388 -9.94 7.40 -3.05
C VAL A 388 -9.45 6.20 -3.87
N ASN A 389 -8.15 5.91 -3.84
CA ASN A 389 -7.51 4.85 -4.61
C ASN A 389 -7.36 3.55 -3.78
N GLU A 390 -8.11 2.52 -4.16
CA GLU A 390 -8.09 1.22 -3.45
C GLU A 390 -6.74 0.49 -3.57
N ALA A 391 -6.01 0.67 -4.69
CA ALA A 391 -4.77 -0.06 -4.93
C ALA A 391 -3.64 0.37 -3.98
N VAL A 392 -3.56 1.66 -3.65
CA VAL A 392 -2.59 2.17 -2.65
C VAL A 392 -3.02 1.82 -1.23
N LEU A 393 -4.33 1.84 -0.93
CA LEU A 393 -4.87 1.39 0.36
C LEU A 393 -4.59 -0.09 0.64
N GLU A 394 -4.66 -0.96 -0.38
CA GLU A 394 -4.36 -2.38 -0.20
C GLU A 394 -2.88 -2.62 0.12
N LYS A 395 -1.97 -1.91 -0.56
CA LYS A 395 -0.54 -1.88 -0.21
C LYS A 395 -0.31 -1.34 1.21
N ALA A 396 -1.04 -0.30 1.60
CA ALA A 396 -1.00 0.25 2.95
C ALA A 396 -1.45 -0.78 4.00
N ARG A 397 -2.55 -1.50 3.80
CA ARG A 397 -3.02 -2.59 4.71
C ARG A 397 -1.99 -3.71 4.87
N GLN A 398 -1.37 -4.13 3.76
CA GLN A 398 -0.31 -5.14 3.77
C GLN A 398 0.91 -4.65 4.56
N GLY A 399 1.23 -3.36 4.45
CA GLY A 399 2.28 -2.69 5.20
C GLY A 399 3.68 -3.22 4.88
N VAL A 400 3.89 -3.67 3.63
CA VAL A 400 5.16 -4.21 3.11
C VAL A 400 5.81 -3.18 2.19
N TYR A 401 7.07 -2.84 2.47
CA TYR A 401 7.82 -1.77 1.80
C TYR A 401 9.25 -2.21 1.51
N ALA A 402 9.89 -1.58 0.53
CA ALA A 402 11.34 -1.68 0.37
C ALA A 402 12.04 -0.99 1.57
N ALA A 403 13.26 -1.41 1.90
CA ALA A 403 14.05 -0.75 2.93
C ALA A 403 14.33 0.71 2.52
N SER A 404 14.02 1.67 3.40
CA SER A 404 14.26 3.10 3.19
C SER A 404 15.33 3.62 4.15
N ALA A 405 16.26 4.42 3.64
CA ALA A 405 17.21 5.19 4.45
C ALA A 405 16.55 6.28 5.32
N SER A 406 15.25 6.52 5.19
CA SER A 406 14.50 7.44 6.08
C SER A 406 14.03 6.79 7.39
N ILE A 407 14.37 5.51 7.62
CA ILE A 407 14.02 4.75 8.84
C ILE A 407 15.30 4.42 9.60
N SER A 408 15.50 5.02 10.77
CA SER A 408 16.66 4.74 11.61
C SER A 408 16.74 3.26 12.03
N ALA A 409 17.97 2.77 12.25
CA ALA A 409 18.21 1.38 12.65
C ALA A 409 17.43 0.94 13.90
N GLU A 410 17.31 1.81 14.91
CA GLU A 410 16.50 1.57 16.12
C GLU A 410 15.02 1.33 15.78
N ARG A 411 14.44 2.19 14.93
CA ARG A 411 13.04 2.04 14.48
C ARG A 411 12.85 0.79 13.65
N LEU A 412 13.80 0.48 12.77
CA LEU A 412 13.76 -0.69 11.90
C LEU A 412 13.78 -1.99 12.74
N GLN A 413 14.64 -2.07 13.76
CA GLN A 413 14.70 -3.21 14.68
C GLN A 413 13.44 -3.31 15.57
N ARG A 414 12.87 -2.17 16.00
CA ARG A 414 11.78 -2.15 16.99
C ARG A 414 10.38 -2.29 16.38
N PHE A 415 10.13 -1.71 15.21
CA PHE A 415 8.79 -1.54 14.64
C PHE A 415 8.54 -2.26 13.32
N PHE A 416 9.56 -2.89 12.73
CA PHE A 416 9.47 -3.62 11.46
C PHE A 416 9.94 -5.08 11.60
N VAL A 417 9.52 -5.92 10.66
CA VAL A 417 9.91 -7.33 10.54
C VAL A 417 10.51 -7.54 9.14
N PRO A 418 11.70 -8.14 9.01
CA PRO A 418 12.30 -8.40 7.70
C PRO A 418 11.62 -9.58 7.00
N THR A 419 11.35 -9.42 5.70
CA THR A 419 10.65 -10.41 4.85
C THR A 419 11.26 -10.39 3.45
N ASN A 420 12.06 -11.41 3.07
CA ASN A 420 12.60 -11.64 1.72
C ASN A 420 12.89 -10.36 0.88
N GLY A 421 13.90 -9.56 1.28
CA GLY A 421 14.29 -8.32 0.58
C GLY A 421 13.43 -7.08 0.87
N SER A 422 12.38 -7.22 1.68
CA SER A 422 11.46 -6.15 2.09
C SER A 422 11.35 -6.03 3.62
N ILE A 423 10.76 -4.93 4.08
CA ILE A 423 10.41 -4.70 5.48
C ILE A 423 8.89 -4.62 5.63
N GLN A 424 8.33 -5.32 6.63
CA GLN A 424 6.90 -5.25 6.96
C GLN A 424 6.69 -4.54 8.30
N VAL A 425 5.74 -3.62 8.35
CA VAL A 425 5.35 -2.94 9.60
C VAL A 425 4.80 -3.96 10.61
N SER A 426 5.26 -3.88 11.85
CA SER A 426 4.88 -4.81 12.92
C SER A 426 3.37 -4.83 13.18
N LYS A 427 2.85 -6.01 13.55
CA LYS A 427 1.42 -6.24 13.81
C LYS A 427 0.80 -5.31 14.89
N PRO A 428 1.50 -4.92 15.97
CA PRO A 428 0.98 -3.95 16.94
C PRO A 428 0.71 -2.57 16.33
N ILE A 429 1.66 -2.03 15.56
CA ILE A 429 1.51 -0.74 14.87
C ILE A 429 0.36 -0.81 13.86
N ARG A 430 0.31 -1.87 13.02
CA ARG A 430 -0.77 -2.03 12.03
C ARG A 430 -2.17 -2.09 12.64
N ARG A 431 -2.33 -2.63 13.84
CA ARG A 431 -3.63 -2.69 14.55
C ARG A 431 -4.16 -1.32 15.00
N MET A 432 -3.32 -0.29 15.05
CA MET A 432 -3.73 1.09 15.39
C MET A 432 -4.28 1.85 14.17
N CYS A 433 -4.03 1.35 12.96
CA CYS A 433 -4.33 2.02 11.69
C CYS A 433 -5.51 1.38 10.98
N VAL A 434 -6.52 2.16 10.64
CA VAL A 434 -7.74 1.72 9.94
C VAL A 434 -7.78 2.36 8.55
N PHE A 435 -7.44 1.58 7.52
CA PHE A 435 -7.39 2.01 6.12
C PHE A 435 -8.74 1.79 5.40
N ALA A 436 -9.43 2.87 5.05
CA ALA A 436 -10.74 2.83 4.41
C ALA A 436 -10.79 3.72 3.15
N LYS A 437 -11.51 3.26 2.13
CA LYS A 437 -11.78 4.06 0.94
C LYS A 437 -12.78 5.17 1.26
N GLN A 438 -12.46 6.41 0.90
CA GLN A 438 -13.30 7.57 1.14
C GLN A 438 -12.98 8.71 0.15
N ASP A 439 -14.02 9.30 -0.45
CA ASP A 439 -13.94 10.64 -1.02
C ASP A 439 -14.25 11.66 0.08
N VAL A 440 -13.21 12.35 0.56
CA VAL A 440 -13.29 13.34 1.65
C VAL A 440 -14.26 14.50 1.34
N THR A 441 -14.63 14.70 0.07
CA THR A 441 -15.53 15.77 -0.38
C THR A 441 -16.99 15.31 -0.52
N ALA A 442 -17.26 14.00 -0.56
CA ALA A 442 -18.58 13.43 -0.84
C ALA A 442 -19.09 12.48 0.27
N ASP A 443 -18.20 11.75 0.93
CA ASP A 443 -18.53 10.80 1.99
C ASP A 443 -18.59 11.47 3.38
N PRO A 444 -19.35 10.90 4.33
CA PRO A 444 -19.46 11.46 5.68
C PRO A 444 -18.11 11.41 6.43
N PRO A 445 -17.72 12.49 7.14
CA PRO A 445 -16.45 12.57 7.85
C PRO A 445 -16.47 11.87 9.22
N PHE A 446 -15.29 11.54 9.73
CA PHE A 446 -15.14 11.06 11.11
C PHE A 446 -15.32 12.22 12.10
N SER A 447 -15.97 11.97 13.23
CA SER A 447 -16.20 12.99 14.27
C SER A 447 -15.38 12.74 15.54
N LYS A 448 -15.25 13.79 16.37
CA LYS A 448 -14.54 13.79 17.66
C LYS A 448 -13.05 13.42 17.55
N LEU A 449 -12.38 13.93 16.51
CA LEU A 449 -10.95 13.73 16.28
C LEU A 449 -10.09 14.66 17.14
N ASP A 450 -8.95 14.17 17.61
CA ASP A 450 -7.94 14.95 18.33
C ASP A 450 -6.95 15.63 17.37
N LEU A 451 -6.66 14.99 16.24
CA LEU A 451 -5.71 15.45 15.24
C LEU A 451 -6.21 15.09 13.82
N ILE A 452 -6.02 16.01 12.88
CA ILE A 452 -6.10 15.74 11.44
C ILE A 452 -4.73 16.07 10.83
N VAL A 453 -4.16 15.14 10.07
CA VAL A 453 -2.93 15.35 9.28
C VAL A 453 -3.32 15.25 7.82
N CYS A 454 -3.42 16.38 7.15
CA CYS A 454 -3.81 16.49 5.75
C CYS A 454 -2.69 17.18 4.99
N ARG A 455 -1.63 16.44 4.68
CA ARG A 455 -0.44 16.95 3.99
C ARG A 455 -0.46 16.56 2.53
N ASN A 456 -0.09 17.50 1.65
CA ASN A 456 0.05 17.31 0.21
C ASN A 456 -1.23 16.87 -0.52
N LEU A 457 -2.42 17.06 0.06
CA LEU A 457 -3.72 16.77 -0.57
C LEU A 457 -4.37 18.04 -1.14
N LEU A 458 -4.33 19.16 -0.39
CA LEU A 458 -4.98 20.41 -0.78
C LEU A 458 -4.31 21.04 -2.01
N ILE A 459 -3.03 20.76 -2.23
CA ILE A 459 -2.29 21.21 -3.41
C ILE A 459 -2.92 20.78 -4.75
N TYR A 460 -3.71 19.70 -4.80
CA TYR A 460 -4.38 19.22 -6.02
C TYR A 460 -5.81 19.74 -6.19
N LEU A 461 -6.44 20.13 -5.09
CA LEU A 461 -7.83 20.59 -5.06
C LEU A 461 -7.94 22.06 -5.51
N GLY A 462 -8.96 22.36 -6.32
CA GLY A 462 -9.33 23.75 -6.62
C GLY A 462 -9.94 24.46 -5.42
N LEU A 463 -10.04 25.79 -5.49
CA LEU A 463 -10.55 26.62 -4.39
C LEU A 463 -11.98 26.22 -3.94
N ALA A 464 -12.82 25.72 -4.87
CA ALA A 464 -14.16 25.24 -4.56
C ALA A 464 -14.15 24.04 -3.58
N LEU A 465 -13.33 23.00 -3.86
CA LEU A 465 -13.20 21.84 -2.97
C LEU A 465 -12.50 22.19 -1.66
N GLN A 466 -11.48 23.05 -1.69
CA GLN A 466 -10.83 23.53 -0.45
C GLN A 466 -11.83 24.26 0.47
N ARG A 467 -12.70 25.13 -0.10
CA ARG A 467 -13.77 25.82 0.62
C ARG A 467 -14.83 24.87 1.21
N LYS A 468 -15.05 23.70 0.61
CA LYS A 468 -15.95 22.67 1.14
C LYS A 468 -15.29 21.85 2.27
N LEU A 469 -14.01 21.54 2.12
CA LEU A 469 -13.29 20.56 2.94
C LEU A 469 -12.72 21.14 4.25
N LEU A 470 -12.30 22.41 4.29
CA LEU A 470 -11.83 23.04 5.53
C LEU A 470 -12.93 23.16 6.62
N PRO A 471 -14.20 23.51 6.30
CA PRO A 471 -15.32 23.39 7.24
C PRO A 471 -15.58 21.96 7.73
N ILE A 472 -15.41 20.95 6.88
CA ILE A 472 -15.55 19.54 7.25
C ILE A 472 -14.48 19.15 8.28
N PHE A 473 -13.21 19.53 8.07
CA PHE A 473 -12.15 19.31 9.06
C PHE A 473 -12.42 20.04 10.38
N HIS A 474 -12.89 21.30 10.32
CA HIS A 474 -13.28 22.03 11.53
C HIS A 474 -14.38 21.30 12.30
N TYR A 475 -15.45 20.86 11.63
CA TYR A 475 -16.53 20.09 12.25
C TYR A 475 -16.02 18.79 12.92
N SER A 476 -15.12 18.09 12.26
CA SER A 476 -14.58 16.77 12.66
C SER A 476 -13.75 16.80 13.94
N LEU A 477 -13.02 17.89 14.19
CA LEU A 477 -12.12 18.07 15.33
C LEU A 477 -12.85 18.34 16.68
N LYS A 478 -12.32 17.79 17.78
CA LYS A 478 -12.66 18.21 19.17
C LYS A 478 -12.27 19.69 19.37
N PRO A 479 -12.85 20.42 20.35
CA PRO A 479 -12.50 21.82 20.62
C PRO A 479 -11.01 22.09 20.90
N THR A 480 -10.30 21.10 21.42
CA THR A 480 -8.84 21.11 21.67
C THR A 480 -8.02 20.48 20.55
N GLY A 481 -8.64 20.14 19.42
CA GLY A 481 -8.01 19.40 18.32
C GLY A 481 -7.19 20.29 17.38
N PHE A 482 -6.27 19.63 16.66
CA PHE A 482 -5.31 20.27 15.76
C PHE A 482 -5.45 19.79 14.31
N LEU A 483 -5.12 20.66 13.36
CA LEU A 483 -4.99 20.39 11.93
C LEU A 483 -3.53 20.66 11.51
N VAL A 484 -2.91 19.70 10.85
CA VAL A 484 -1.57 19.82 10.26
C VAL A 484 -1.69 19.76 8.74
N LEU A 485 -1.08 20.73 8.06
CA LEU A 485 -1.03 20.84 6.61
C LEU A 485 0.44 20.78 6.13
N GLY A 486 0.68 20.57 4.83
CA GLY A 486 2.04 20.61 4.26
C GLY A 486 2.57 22.04 4.05
N ASP A 487 3.87 22.20 3.82
CA ASP A 487 4.56 23.50 3.75
C ASP A 487 3.95 24.50 2.74
N PHE A 488 3.45 23.99 1.61
CA PHE A 488 2.83 24.78 0.53
C PHE A 488 1.31 24.94 0.67
N GLU A 489 0.74 24.46 1.78
CA GLU A 489 -0.69 24.46 2.05
C GLU A 489 -1.04 25.47 3.16
N THR A 490 -2.23 26.08 3.05
CA THR A 490 -2.73 27.05 4.04
C THR A 490 -4.24 26.92 4.16
N VAL A 491 -4.79 27.37 5.29
CA VAL A 491 -6.25 27.47 5.48
C VAL A 491 -6.89 28.65 4.71
N GLY A 492 -6.11 29.49 4.03
CA GLY A 492 -6.59 30.61 3.21
C GLY A 492 -7.57 31.51 3.97
N GLU A 493 -8.79 31.65 3.44
CA GLU A 493 -9.86 32.49 3.98
C GLU A 493 -10.42 32.02 5.33
N PHE A 494 -10.05 30.81 5.79
CA PHE A 494 -10.58 30.17 7.00
C PHE A 494 -9.78 30.46 8.30
N ASP A 495 -8.95 31.52 8.28
CA ASP A 495 -8.29 32.08 9.47
C ASP A 495 -9.28 32.55 10.56
N ASN A 496 -10.58 32.65 10.26
CA ASN A 496 -11.63 32.90 11.25
C ASN A 496 -11.95 31.67 12.12
N ILE A 497 -11.88 30.45 11.59
CA ILE A 497 -12.24 29.19 12.27
C ILE A 497 -11.04 28.37 12.75
N PHE A 498 -9.84 28.66 12.23
CA PHE A 498 -8.57 28.09 12.70
C PHE A 498 -7.66 29.16 13.33
N LYS A 499 -6.83 28.76 14.29
CA LYS A 499 -5.76 29.59 14.87
C LYS A 499 -4.42 28.97 14.50
N LEU A 500 -3.53 29.74 13.87
CA LEU A 500 -2.15 29.30 13.63
C LEU A 500 -1.45 29.06 14.98
N ALA A 501 -0.99 27.84 15.20
CA ALA A 501 -0.23 27.41 16.38
C ALA A 501 1.28 27.45 16.09
N ASN A 502 1.70 26.92 14.93
CA ASN A 502 3.09 26.94 14.47
C ASN A 502 3.15 27.44 13.01
N LYS A 503 3.82 28.59 12.78
CA LYS A 503 3.90 29.23 11.46
C LYS A 503 4.86 28.52 10.49
N ARG A 504 5.93 27.92 11.01
CA ARG A 504 6.93 27.19 10.21
C ARG A 504 6.30 25.92 9.64
N LEU A 505 5.65 25.13 10.50
CA LEU A 505 5.19 23.78 10.20
C LEU A 505 3.68 23.68 9.92
N LYS A 506 3.03 24.80 9.58
CA LYS A 506 1.60 24.91 9.21
C LYS A 506 0.63 24.15 10.15
N ILE A 507 0.88 24.24 11.47
CA ILE A 507 0.01 23.61 12.47
C ILE A 507 -1.03 24.63 12.95
N TYR A 508 -2.29 24.22 12.94
CA TYR A 508 -3.45 25.02 13.32
C TYR A 508 -4.23 24.36 14.45
N SER A 509 -4.76 25.13 15.40
CA SER A 509 -5.73 24.66 16.39
C SER A 509 -7.14 25.16 16.07
N LYS A 510 -8.15 24.39 16.46
CA LYS A 510 -9.56 24.73 16.25
C LYS A 510 -9.95 25.97 17.07
N LYS A 511 -10.59 26.98 16.45
CA LYS A 511 -11.27 28.06 17.18
C LYS A 511 -12.72 27.66 17.51
N PRO A 512 -13.24 28.00 18.71
CA PRO A 512 -14.66 27.95 18.99
C PRO A 512 -15.38 29.04 18.18
N VAL A 513 -16.49 28.69 17.54
CA VAL A 513 -17.31 29.59 16.71
C VAL A 513 -18.74 29.53 17.24
N ALA A 514 -19.39 30.70 17.41
CA ALA A 514 -20.70 30.79 18.04
C ALA A 514 -21.85 30.26 17.16
N THR A 515 -21.69 30.30 15.84
CA THR A 515 -22.67 29.82 14.85
C THR A 515 -22.23 28.50 14.23
N ARG A 516 -23.02 27.44 14.43
CA ARG A 516 -22.92 26.20 13.66
C ARG A 516 -23.76 26.34 12.39
N THR A 517 -23.12 26.62 11.27
CA THR A 517 -23.77 26.47 9.95
C THR A 517 -24.12 24.98 9.76
N PRO A 518 -25.35 24.62 9.36
CA PRO A 518 -25.66 23.25 8.98
C PRO A 518 -24.79 22.83 7.78
N LEU A 519 -23.99 21.78 7.95
CA LEU A 519 -23.33 21.12 6.83
C LEU A 519 -24.36 20.20 6.16
N ASP A 520 -24.74 20.54 4.94
CA ASP A 520 -25.58 19.68 4.11
C ASP A 520 -24.73 18.58 3.48
N PHE A 521 -24.91 17.34 3.96
CA PHE A 521 -24.25 16.15 3.44
C PHE A 521 -25.05 15.48 2.31
N SER A 522 -26.19 16.04 1.91
CA SER A 522 -27.19 15.45 1.02
C SER A 522 -27.21 16.13 -0.36
N SER A 523 -26.22 15.88 -1.21
CA SER A 523 -26.30 16.13 -2.65
C SER A 523 -25.32 15.29 -3.48
N ARG A 524 -25.72 14.05 -3.82
CA ARG A 524 -25.15 13.37 -4.99
C ARG A 524 -25.72 14.06 -6.23
N TYR A 525 -24.92 14.91 -6.88
CA TYR A 525 -25.31 15.61 -8.10
C TYR A 525 -25.64 14.61 -9.23
N ILE A 526 -26.94 14.30 -9.37
CA ILE A 526 -27.52 13.78 -10.61
C ILE A 526 -27.50 14.96 -11.58
N ALA A 527 -26.53 14.96 -12.49
CA ALA A 527 -26.50 15.90 -13.60
C ALA A 527 -27.50 15.45 -14.68
N ALA A 528 -28.78 15.69 -14.43
CA ALA A 528 -29.77 15.84 -15.50
C ALA A 528 -29.61 17.26 -16.04
N ARG A 529 -29.00 17.39 -17.23
CA ARG A 529 -29.00 18.63 -18.01
C ARG A 529 -30.11 18.52 -19.06
N ASP A 530 -31.27 19.08 -18.72
CA ASP A 530 -32.45 19.35 -19.55
C ASP A 530 -33.45 20.04 -18.60
N GLU A 531 -34.17 21.14 -18.90
CA GLU A 531 -34.34 21.94 -20.12
C GLU A 531 -34.34 23.45 -19.78
N GLN A 532 -34.39 24.33 -20.79
CA GLN A 532 -34.71 25.76 -20.62
C GLN A 532 -36.19 25.97 -20.26
N VAL A 533 -36.50 26.87 -19.31
CA VAL A 533 -37.77 27.62 -19.29
C VAL A 533 -37.50 29.07 -18.86
N ASP A 534 -38.16 30.01 -19.54
CA ASP A 534 -38.03 31.45 -19.37
C ASP A 534 -38.67 32.01 -18.07
N GLU A 535 -38.22 33.24 -17.73
CA GLU A 535 -38.84 34.37 -17.01
C GLU A 535 -40.36 34.36 -16.64
N PRO A 536 -40.83 35.17 -15.64
CA PRO A 536 -40.37 36.54 -15.34
C PRO A 536 -40.29 36.97 -13.86
N GLY A 537 -39.70 38.16 -13.60
CA GLY A 537 -39.45 38.68 -12.25
C GLY A 537 -40.42 39.75 -11.74
N ALA A 538 -40.24 40.16 -10.48
CA ALA A 538 -40.70 41.44 -9.93
C ALA A 538 -39.86 41.88 -8.71
N SER A 539 -39.53 43.17 -8.66
CA SER A 539 -38.68 43.82 -7.65
C SER A 539 -39.33 43.97 -6.28
N ARG A 540 -38.52 44.01 -5.20
CA ARG A 540 -38.57 45.15 -4.25
C ARG A 540 -37.25 45.39 -3.50
N GLN A 541 -36.97 46.67 -3.29
CA GLN A 541 -35.71 47.25 -2.84
C GLN A 541 -35.41 47.06 -1.34
N ALA A 542 -34.12 47.11 -1.00
CA ALA A 542 -33.63 47.79 0.20
C ALA A 542 -32.30 48.49 -0.14
N GLU A 543 -32.17 49.77 0.20
CA GLU A 543 -31.04 50.63 -0.20
C GLU A 543 -29.98 50.80 0.90
N SER A 544 -28.75 51.12 0.47
CA SER A 544 -27.63 51.69 1.25
C SER A 544 -26.99 50.77 2.32
N ARG A 545 -25.66 50.68 2.45
CA ARG A 545 -24.62 51.70 2.28
C ARG A 545 -23.32 51.11 1.73
N ALA A 546 -22.70 51.77 0.75
CA ALA A 546 -21.29 51.57 0.43
C ALA A 546 -20.41 52.39 1.39
N PRO A 547 -19.24 51.90 1.83
CA PRO A 547 -18.33 52.67 2.67
C PRO A 547 -17.51 53.64 1.80
N GLU A 548 -17.58 54.94 2.10
CA GLU A 548 -16.87 56.02 1.37
C GLU A 548 -15.33 55.85 1.36
N GLN A 549 -14.77 55.01 2.24
CA GLN A 549 -13.34 54.84 2.44
C GLN A 549 -12.56 54.24 1.26
N GLU A 550 -13.19 53.55 0.31
CA GLU A 550 -12.47 53.02 -0.87
C GLU A 550 -12.25 54.08 -1.94
N ILE A 551 -13.20 55.00 -2.13
CA ILE A 551 -13.09 56.08 -3.12
C ILE A 551 -12.01 57.08 -2.70
N PHE A 552 -11.94 57.42 -1.41
CA PHE A 552 -10.86 58.27 -0.88
C PHE A 552 -9.48 57.61 -1.02
N LYS A 553 -9.35 56.30 -0.80
CA LYS A 553 -8.06 55.59 -0.99
C LYS A 553 -7.58 55.60 -2.43
N GLU A 554 -8.47 55.37 -3.40
CA GLU A 554 -8.06 55.37 -4.81
C GLU A 554 -7.84 56.80 -5.34
N ALA A 555 -8.58 57.79 -4.83
CA ALA A 555 -8.32 59.22 -5.09
C ALA A 555 -6.95 59.67 -4.53
N ASP A 556 -6.63 59.34 -3.27
CA ASP A 556 -5.32 59.62 -2.66
C ASP A 556 -4.20 58.92 -3.42
N ARG A 557 -4.39 57.67 -3.84
CA ARG A 557 -3.41 56.93 -4.66
C ARG A 557 -3.13 57.62 -5.98
N ILE A 558 -4.15 58.17 -6.64
CA ILE A 558 -4.02 58.91 -7.91
C ILE A 558 -3.35 60.27 -7.68
N LEU A 559 -3.73 61.00 -6.63
CA LEU A 559 -3.14 62.30 -6.28
C LEU A 559 -1.65 62.15 -5.89
N LEU A 560 -1.32 61.17 -5.04
CA LEU A 560 0.06 60.84 -4.68
C LEU A 560 0.90 60.42 -5.89
N THR A 561 0.32 59.75 -6.88
CA THR A 561 1.05 59.37 -8.10
C THR A 561 1.29 60.56 -9.03
N ARG A 562 0.46 61.61 -8.97
CA ARG A 562 0.48 62.76 -9.90
C ARG A 562 1.16 64.02 -9.35
N TYR A 563 1.24 64.17 -8.02
CA TYR A 563 1.75 65.37 -7.34
C TYR A 563 2.83 65.10 -6.28
N SER A 564 3.30 63.86 -6.09
CA SER A 564 4.42 63.57 -5.18
C SER A 564 5.77 63.82 -5.88
N PRO A 565 6.73 64.51 -5.23
CA PRO A 565 8.08 64.67 -5.77
C PRO A 565 8.80 63.32 -5.89
N ALA A 566 9.75 63.24 -6.83
CA ALA A 566 10.53 62.03 -7.06
C ALA A 566 11.30 61.66 -5.79
N SER A 567 11.12 60.44 -5.29
CA SER A 567 11.67 60.05 -3.99
C SER A 567 11.98 58.56 -3.91
N ALA A 568 12.85 58.20 -2.97
CA ALA A 568 13.28 56.83 -2.70
C ALA A 568 13.37 56.60 -1.18
N ILE A 569 12.83 55.47 -0.70
CA ILE A 569 12.99 55.02 0.68
C ILE A 569 14.20 54.11 0.75
N VAL A 570 15.14 54.40 1.65
CA VAL A 570 16.35 53.60 1.87
C VAL A 570 16.42 53.04 3.29
N ASN A 571 17.03 51.86 3.43
CA ASN A 571 17.31 51.22 4.72
C ASN A 571 18.62 51.77 5.36
N GLY A 572 18.99 51.21 6.51
CA GLY A 572 20.21 51.60 7.24
C GLY A 572 21.52 51.38 6.48
N ASP A 573 21.51 50.50 5.48
CA ASP A 573 22.63 50.12 4.61
C ASP A 573 22.62 50.86 3.26
N LEU A 574 21.74 51.86 3.12
CA LEU A 574 21.55 52.72 1.96
C LEU A 574 21.04 52.00 0.69
N GLU A 575 20.41 50.85 0.85
CA GLU A 575 19.70 50.16 -0.23
C GLU A 575 18.27 50.70 -0.37
N ILE A 576 17.82 50.89 -1.61
CA ILE A 576 16.50 51.39 -1.95
C ILE A 576 15.47 50.28 -1.75
N VAL A 577 14.65 50.44 -0.71
CA VAL A 577 13.51 49.58 -0.39
C VAL A 577 12.32 49.87 -1.31
N GLN A 578 12.13 51.13 -1.70
CA GLN A 578 11.02 51.53 -2.57
C GLN A 578 11.29 52.83 -3.32
N PHE A 579 11.00 52.87 -4.63
CA PHE A 579 10.92 54.10 -5.42
C PHE A 579 9.51 54.71 -5.38
N ARG A 580 9.42 56.04 -5.43
CA ARG A 580 8.19 56.84 -5.44
C ARG A 580 8.32 57.95 -6.48
N GLY A 581 7.32 58.10 -7.36
CA GLY A 581 7.40 59.05 -8.48
C GLY A 581 8.45 58.66 -9.55
N ARG A 582 8.83 59.62 -10.41
CA ARG A 582 9.78 59.40 -11.52
C ARG A 582 11.21 59.74 -11.10
N THR A 583 11.94 58.78 -10.56
CA THR A 583 13.32 58.98 -10.06
C THR A 583 14.42 58.95 -11.13
N GLY A 584 14.12 58.52 -12.37
CA GLY A 584 15.12 58.32 -13.44
C GLY A 584 15.90 59.55 -13.90
N ALA A 585 15.43 60.76 -13.58
CA ALA A 585 16.19 62.00 -13.82
C ALA A 585 17.39 62.15 -12.86
N PHE A 586 17.32 61.52 -11.68
CA PHE A 586 18.27 61.67 -10.56
C PHE A 586 19.06 60.38 -10.29
N LEU A 587 18.43 59.21 -10.53
CA LEU A 587 18.99 57.89 -10.27
C LEU A 587 19.04 57.06 -11.57
N GLU A 588 20.20 56.49 -11.90
CA GLU A 588 20.41 55.59 -13.04
C GLU A 588 21.18 54.32 -12.63
N PRO A 589 20.96 53.15 -13.27
CA PRO A 589 21.73 51.94 -12.97
C PRO A 589 23.20 52.10 -13.41
N ALA A 590 24.15 51.94 -12.48
CA ALA A 590 25.57 51.92 -12.83
C ALA A 590 25.93 50.71 -13.71
N PRO A 591 26.83 50.86 -14.72
CA PRO A 591 27.29 49.75 -15.52
C PRO A 591 28.12 48.76 -14.68
N GLY A 592 27.66 47.51 -14.58
CA GLY A 592 28.29 46.46 -13.78
C GLY A 592 27.27 45.52 -13.14
N LYS A 593 27.64 44.90 -12.00
CA LYS A 593 26.70 44.07 -11.22
C LYS A 593 25.55 44.92 -10.68
N ALA A 594 24.31 44.49 -10.91
CA ALA A 594 23.11 45.17 -10.45
C ALA A 594 23.16 45.40 -8.92
N SER A 595 22.87 46.64 -8.49
CA SER A 595 22.93 47.05 -7.10
C SER A 595 21.89 48.14 -6.85
N LEU A 596 21.00 47.91 -5.87
CA LEU A 596 19.96 48.87 -5.45
C LEU A 596 20.47 49.89 -4.42
N ASN A 597 21.78 50.06 -4.27
CA ASN A 597 22.35 51.05 -3.34
C ASN A 597 22.24 52.46 -3.91
N ILE A 598 21.60 53.38 -3.16
CA ILE A 598 21.25 54.71 -3.68
C ILE A 598 22.47 55.56 -4.08
N LEU A 599 23.61 55.38 -3.42
CA LEU A 599 24.84 56.12 -3.76
C LEU A 599 25.48 55.60 -5.04
N LYS A 600 25.34 54.31 -5.34
CA LYS A 600 25.80 53.71 -6.61
C LYS A 600 24.87 54.03 -7.77
N MET A 601 23.61 54.32 -7.50
CA MET A 601 22.62 54.70 -8.51
C MET A 601 22.54 56.22 -8.73
N ALA A 602 23.23 57.06 -7.97
CA ALA A 602 23.15 58.51 -8.11
C ALA A 602 23.87 59.01 -9.38
N ARG A 603 23.19 59.82 -10.20
CA ARG A 603 23.78 60.45 -11.39
C ARG A 603 24.95 61.38 -11.03
N GLN A 604 25.81 61.65 -12.01
CA GLN A 604 27.03 62.44 -11.83
C GLN A 604 26.71 63.87 -11.31
N GLY A 605 27.35 64.24 -10.20
CA GLY A 605 27.07 65.46 -9.42
C GLY A 605 26.37 65.18 -8.08
N LEU A 606 25.40 64.26 -8.06
CA LEU A 606 24.50 64.05 -6.92
C LEU A 606 25.12 63.24 -5.75
N MET A 607 26.08 62.36 -6.03
CA MET A 607 26.59 61.38 -5.06
C MET A 607 27.17 62.00 -3.78
N THR A 608 27.92 63.09 -3.89
CA THR A 608 28.64 63.72 -2.76
C THR A 608 27.68 64.32 -1.76
N ASP A 609 26.77 65.19 -2.22
CA ASP A 609 25.79 65.85 -1.36
C ASP A 609 24.73 64.89 -0.84
N LEU A 610 24.35 63.87 -1.62
CA LEU A 610 23.48 62.79 -1.16
C LEU A 610 24.10 62.02 0.01
N ARG A 611 25.39 61.66 -0.09
CA ARG A 611 26.10 60.99 1.00
C ARG A 611 26.19 61.86 2.25
N LEU A 612 26.53 63.15 2.09
CA LEU A 612 26.62 64.09 3.22
C LEU A 612 25.26 64.32 3.90
N ALA A 613 24.17 64.37 3.13
CA ALA A 613 22.82 64.51 3.66
C ALA A 613 22.37 63.26 4.43
N LEU A 614 22.61 62.07 3.89
CA LEU A 614 22.32 60.78 4.55
C LEU A 614 23.16 60.57 5.83
N ASP A 615 24.47 60.82 5.78
CA ASP A 615 25.34 60.70 6.95
C ASP A 615 24.98 61.71 8.05
N LYS A 616 24.51 62.91 7.69
CA LYS A 616 24.01 63.90 8.66
C LYS A 616 22.67 63.47 9.26
N ALA A 617 21.69 63.08 8.44
CA ALA A 617 20.38 62.61 8.92
C ALA A 617 20.49 61.36 9.80
N LYS A 618 21.41 60.43 9.47
CA LYS A 618 21.70 59.22 10.27
C LYS A 618 22.35 59.53 11.62
N LYS A 619 23.04 60.67 11.76
CA LYS A 619 23.67 61.12 13.01
C LYS A 619 22.79 62.04 13.86
N SER A 620 22.03 62.95 13.26
CA SER A 620 21.16 63.90 14.00
C SER A 620 19.76 63.36 14.28
N GLY A 621 19.24 62.44 13.46
CA GLY A 621 17.84 62.01 13.54
C GLY A 621 16.83 63.08 13.10
N GLU A 622 17.31 64.13 12.43
CA GLU A 622 16.52 65.26 11.91
C GLU A 622 16.52 65.28 10.38
N THR A 623 15.54 65.98 9.78
CA THR A 623 15.49 66.21 8.34
C THR A 623 16.66 67.08 7.87
N VAL A 624 17.29 66.71 6.75
CA VAL A 624 18.40 67.45 6.15
C VAL A 624 18.06 67.84 4.71
N ARG A 625 18.04 69.14 4.42
CA ARG A 625 17.82 69.71 3.09
C ARG A 625 19.09 70.32 2.51
N ARG A 626 19.25 70.23 1.19
CA ARG A 626 20.29 70.85 0.37
C ARG A 626 19.63 71.37 -0.91
N ASP A 627 19.82 72.64 -1.22
CA ASP A 627 19.24 73.26 -2.42
C ASP A 627 20.32 73.53 -3.48
N ALA A 628 19.92 73.60 -4.76
CA ALA A 628 20.77 73.90 -5.92
C ALA A 628 21.99 72.97 -6.12
N ILE A 629 21.78 71.65 -6.12
CA ILE A 629 22.77 70.66 -6.53
C ILE A 629 22.73 70.52 -8.07
N GLU A 630 23.77 70.94 -8.76
CA GLU A 630 23.90 70.78 -10.22
C GLU A 630 24.16 69.31 -10.57
N ILE A 631 23.23 68.65 -11.27
CA ILE A 631 23.38 67.29 -11.77
C ILE A 631 23.42 67.25 -13.30
N ARG A 632 24.13 66.27 -13.85
CA ARG A 632 24.13 66.01 -15.30
C ARG A 632 23.16 64.87 -15.63
N SER A 633 22.09 65.19 -16.37
CA SER A 633 21.07 64.23 -16.79
C SER A 633 20.80 64.38 -18.29
N ASP A 634 20.94 63.28 -19.04
CA ASP A 634 20.66 63.16 -20.47
C ASP A 634 21.24 64.31 -21.35
N GLY A 635 22.46 64.74 -21.00
CA GLY A 635 23.21 65.78 -21.72
C GLY A 635 22.93 67.23 -21.30
N LYS A 636 22.03 67.45 -20.32
CA LYS A 636 21.73 68.77 -19.73
C LYS A 636 22.20 68.85 -18.28
N TYR A 637 22.39 70.08 -17.81
CA TYR A 637 22.55 70.38 -16.37
C TYR A 637 21.18 70.76 -15.79
N LEU A 638 20.90 70.25 -14.58
CA LEU A 638 19.66 70.48 -13.83
C LEU A 638 20.03 70.83 -12.39
N ASP A 639 19.45 71.90 -11.85
CA ASP A 639 19.59 72.24 -10.43
C ASP A 639 18.54 71.48 -9.61
N VAL A 640 18.99 70.76 -8.59
CA VAL A 640 18.16 69.84 -7.80
C VAL A 640 18.21 70.19 -6.33
N ASN A 641 17.04 70.31 -5.72
CA ASN A 641 16.89 70.34 -4.27
C ASN A 641 16.72 68.90 -3.76
N LEU A 642 17.50 68.55 -2.74
CA LEU A 642 17.57 67.26 -2.09
C LEU A 642 17.09 67.39 -0.65
N GLU A 643 16.17 66.52 -0.23
CA GLU A 643 15.70 66.46 1.16
C GLU A 643 15.73 65.02 1.68
N VAL A 644 16.34 64.81 2.85
CA VAL A 644 16.49 63.51 3.50
C VAL A 644 15.77 63.53 4.85
N VAL A 645 14.69 62.75 4.97
CA VAL A 645 13.81 62.69 6.14
C VAL A 645 13.96 61.33 6.84
N PRO A 646 14.40 61.27 8.11
CA PRO A 646 14.42 60.01 8.87
C PRO A 646 13.01 59.57 9.25
N LEU A 647 12.67 58.31 8.98
CA LEU A 647 11.36 57.71 9.24
C LEU A 647 11.35 56.99 10.59
N LYS A 648 10.46 57.41 11.50
CA LYS A 648 10.25 56.74 12.80
C LYS A 648 9.36 55.50 12.63
N THR A 649 9.98 54.34 12.49
CA THR A 649 9.30 53.03 12.43
C THR A 649 9.30 52.35 13.80
N HIS A 650 8.22 51.65 14.16
CA HIS A 650 8.15 50.86 15.40
C HIS A 650 8.94 49.53 15.34
N THR A 651 9.66 49.29 14.24
CA THR A 651 10.26 48.01 13.87
C THR A 651 11.77 48.13 13.68
N GLY A 652 12.51 48.49 14.74
CA GLY A 652 13.95 48.20 14.94
C GLY A 652 15.01 48.71 13.94
N TYR A 653 14.64 49.15 12.74
CA TYR A 653 15.54 49.45 11.62
C TYR A 653 15.35 50.91 11.17
N PRO A 654 16.41 51.73 11.12
CA PRO A 654 16.31 53.11 10.67
C PRO A 654 16.13 53.15 9.14
N CYS A 655 15.04 53.77 8.69
CA CYS A 655 14.77 54.05 7.28
C CYS A 655 14.79 55.56 7.03
N PHE A 656 15.18 55.96 5.81
CA PHE A 656 15.20 57.36 5.39
C PHE A 656 14.42 57.52 4.10
N LEU A 657 13.62 58.58 3.99
CA LEU A 657 13.02 59.02 2.74
C LEU A 657 13.94 60.08 2.12
N VAL A 658 14.36 59.86 0.88
CA VAL A 658 15.15 60.80 0.08
C VAL A 658 14.23 61.37 -1.00
N ALA A 659 14.05 62.68 -1.05
CA ALA A 659 13.24 63.37 -2.06
C ALA A 659 14.10 64.31 -2.92
N PHE A 660 13.73 64.41 -4.19
CA PHE A 660 14.37 65.21 -5.24
C PHE A 660 13.32 66.14 -5.87
N GLU A 661 13.65 67.42 -5.96
CA GLU A 661 12.80 68.47 -6.53
C GLU A 661 13.62 69.30 -7.53
N GLU A 662 13.10 69.55 -8.73
CA GLU A 662 13.76 70.33 -9.77
C GLU A 662 13.59 71.83 -9.48
N ALA A 663 14.68 72.59 -9.40
CA ALA A 663 14.64 74.02 -9.13
C ALA A 663 14.33 74.82 -10.40
N LEU A 664 13.39 75.76 -10.31
CA LEU A 664 13.07 76.69 -11.42
C LEU A 664 14.24 77.69 -11.62
N PRO A 665 14.67 77.94 -12.87
CA PRO A 665 15.85 78.76 -13.15
C PRO A 665 15.64 80.24 -12.82
N ASN A 666 16.55 80.81 -12.04
CA ASN A 666 16.56 82.23 -11.67
C ASN A 666 17.39 83.07 -12.66
N THR A 667 16.90 84.25 -13.04
CA THR A 667 17.47 85.06 -14.14
C THR A 667 18.51 86.12 -13.74
N ALA A 668 19.62 86.13 -14.49
CA ALA A 668 20.52 87.27 -14.81
C ALA A 668 21.48 87.81 -13.71
N PRO A 669 22.57 88.55 -14.04
CA PRO A 669 23.00 89.09 -15.35
C PRO A 669 24.47 88.79 -15.79
N SER A 670 24.84 89.34 -16.97
CA SER A 670 26.06 89.08 -17.77
C SER A 670 27.21 90.11 -17.63
N ILE A 671 28.48 89.69 -17.74
CA ILE A 671 29.64 90.56 -18.09
C ILE A 671 30.60 89.86 -19.11
N SER A 672 31.37 90.66 -19.85
CA SER A 672 32.02 90.42 -21.15
C SER A 672 33.49 89.91 -21.17
N LEU A 673 33.90 89.43 -22.36
CA LEU A 673 35.26 88.97 -22.74
C LEU A 673 36.30 90.09 -22.98
N GLY A 674 37.59 89.74 -22.86
CA GLY A 674 38.74 90.50 -23.37
C GLY A 674 39.87 89.61 -23.94
N ARG A 675 40.58 90.07 -25.00
CA ARG A 675 41.65 89.36 -25.75
C ARG A 675 42.86 90.29 -26.02
N VAL A 676 44.11 89.77 -26.03
CA VAL A 676 45.33 90.43 -26.60
C VAL A 676 46.16 89.43 -27.48
N ARG A 677 47.48 89.62 -27.72
CA ARG A 677 48.23 89.16 -28.92
C ARG A 677 49.76 88.97 -28.73
N GLY A 678 50.38 88.12 -29.57
CA GLY A 678 51.79 88.23 -30.05
C GLY A 678 52.86 87.39 -29.33
N GLY A 679 54.06 87.09 -29.87
CA GLY A 679 54.68 87.33 -31.20
C GLY A 679 56.23 87.13 -31.16
N LYS A 680 56.91 86.68 -32.24
CA LYS A 680 58.38 86.38 -32.30
C LYS A 680 59.21 87.38 -33.14
N SER A 681 60.52 87.53 -32.82
CA SER A 681 61.71 87.32 -33.72
C SER A 681 62.86 88.37 -33.67
N GLY A 682 64.12 87.91 -33.85
CA GLY A 682 65.14 88.60 -34.66
C GLY A 682 66.36 89.27 -34.00
N LYS A 683 67.49 88.56 -33.84
CA LYS A 683 68.86 89.15 -33.86
C LYS A 683 69.96 88.10 -34.06
N GLU A 684 70.48 87.98 -35.28
CA GLU A 684 71.58 87.08 -35.69
C GLU A 684 72.82 87.88 -36.16
N ARG A 685 73.97 87.19 -36.35
CA ARG A 685 75.31 87.68 -36.81
C ARG A 685 76.45 87.87 -35.78
N ARG A 686 76.39 87.24 -34.60
CA ARG A 686 77.58 87.07 -33.71
C ARG A 686 77.76 85.66 -33.16
N THR A 687 76.98 84.71 -33.65
CA THR A 687 76.81 83.36 -33.08
C THR A 687 77.22 82.23 -34.04
N GLU A 688 77.63 82.54 -35.27
CA GLU A 688 77.90 81.53 -36.31
C GLU A 688 79.34 80.99 -36.22
N ASP A 689 80.35 81.85 -36.05
CA ASP A 689 81.75 81.41 -35.95
C ASP A 689 82.05 80.53 -34.71
N LEU A 690 81.32 80.76 -33.61
CA LEU A 690 81.39 79.92 -32.40
C LEU A 690 80.62 78.58 -32.53
N LYS A 691 79.70 78.45 -33.50
CA LYS A 691 78.98 77.18 -33.75
C LYS A 691 79.84 76.20 -34.53
N ILE A 692 80.66 76.64 -35.48
CA ILE A 692 81.41 75.75 -36.37
C ILE A 692 82.43 74.90 -35.59
N VAL A 693 83.21 75.52 -34.69
CA VAL A 693 84.18 74.81 -33.84
C VAL A 693 83.48 73.82 -32.90
N ARG A 694 82.32 74.21 -32.35
CA ARG A 694 81.51 73.34 -31.48
C ARG A 694 80.95 72.13 -32.24
N LEU A 695 80.44 72.34 -33.46
CA LEU A 695 79.92 71.28 -34.32
C LEU A 695 81.01 70.30 -34.75
N GLN A 696 82.24 70.74 -34.98
CA GLN A 696 83.35 69.84 -35.30
C GLN A 696 83.76 68.95 -34.12
N GLN A 697 83.71 69.46 -32.88
CA GLN A 697 83.93 68.65 -31.67
C GLN A 697 82.74 67.69 -31.40
N GLU A 698 81.50 68.14 -31.63
CA GLU A 698 80.31 67.27 -31.55
C GLU A 698 80.36 66.14 -32.60
N LEU A 699 80.87 66.41 -33.80
CA LEU A 699 80.98 65.42 -34.88
C LEU A 699 82.04 64.33 -34.62
N SER A 700 83.16 64.65 -33.95
CA SER A 700 84.13 63.62 -33.57
C SER A 700 83.60 62.79 -32.40
N ALA A 701 83.09 63.45 -31.35
CA ALA A 701 82.52 62.76 -30.20
C ALA A 701 81.35 61.83 -30.56
N THR A 702 80.50 62.22 -31.52
CA THR A 702 79.42 61.35 -32.02
C THR A 702 79.91 60.20 -32.91
N LYS A 703 81.03 60.36 -33.64
CA LYS A 703 81.65 59.24 -34.36
C LYS A 703 82.24 58.21 -33.41
N ASP A 704 83.00 58.65 -32.42
CA ASP A 704 83.64 57.76 -31.45
C ASP A 704 82.58 57.02 -30.60
N TYR A 705 81.48 57.71 -30.26
CA TYR A 705 80.30 57.12 -29.62
C TYR A 705 79.56 56.10 -30.51
N LEU A 706 79.39 56.38 -31.81
CA LEU A 706 78.77 55.44 -32.74
C LEU A 706 79.66 54.20 -32.97
N GLN A 707 80.98 54.36 -32.99
CA GLN A 707 81.93 53.26 -33.10
C GLN A 707 81.82 52.31 -31.89
N SER A 708 81.80 52.86 -30.67
CA SER A 708 81.56 52.10 -29.43
C SER A 708 80.23 51.34 -29.45
N ILE A 709 79.14 51.97 -29.94
CA ILE A 709 77.83 51.30 -30.06
C ILE A 709 77.85 50.16 -31.09
N ILE A 710 78.63 50.27 -32.16
CA ILE A 710 78.76 49.20 -33.15
C ILE A 710 79.51 48.02 -32.54
N GLU A 711 80.60 48.27 -31.82
CA GLU A 711 81.39 47.24 -31.12
C GLU A 711 80.58 46.55 -30.01
N ASP A 712 79.85 47.32 -29.17
CA ASP A 712 78.93 46.77 -28.16
C ASP A 712 77.80 45.94 -28.80
N LYS A 713 77.28 46.36 -29.96
CA LYS A 713 76.23 45.65 -30.69
C LYS A 713 76.74 44.37 -31.33
N GLU A 714 77.96 44.37 -31.87
CA GLU A 714 78.57 43.17 -32.45
C GLU A 714 78.84 42.13 -31.36
N ALA A 715 79.39 42.54 -30.21
CA ALA A 715 79.57 41.67 -29.04
C ALA A 715 78.23 41.09 -28.53
N ALA A 716 77.21 41.93 -28.35
CA ALA A 716 75.89 41.46 -27.92
C ALA A 716 75.21 40.51 -28.94
N ASN A 717 75.53 40.66 -30.23
CA ASN A 717 74.99 39.80 -31.28
C ASN A 717 75.74 38.46 -31.38
N GLU A 718 77.03 38.40 -31.01
CA GLU A 718 77.77 37.15 -30.81
C GLU A 718 77.29 36.42 -29.55
N GLU A 719 77.10 37.11 -28.42
CA GLU A 719 76.51 36.51 -27.20
C GLU A 719 75.10 35.96 -27.46
N LEU A 720 74.24 36.71 -28.15
CA LEU A 720 72.92 36.24 -28.55
C LEU A 720 72.99 35.00 -29.45
N LYS A 721 73.96 34.93 -30.38
CA LYS A 721 74.12 33.78 -31.26
C LYS A 721 74.58 32.55 -30.47
N ALA A 722 75.55 32.70 -29.57
CA ALA A 722 76.03 31.63 -28.70
C ALA A 722 74.91 31.10 -27.78
N ALA A 723 74.15 32.00 -27.13
CA ALA A 723 73.01 31.62 -26.31
C ALA A 723 71.91 30.91 -27.11
N ASN A 724 71.68 31.29 -28.37
CA ASN A 724 70.69 30.65 -29.24
C ASN A 724 71.15 29.27 -29.73
N GLU A 725 72.46 29.06 -29.96
CA GLU A 725 73.05 27.74 -30.25
C GLU A 725 73.00 26.82 -29.01
N GLU A 726 73.26 27.33 -27.81
CA GLU A 726 73.12 26.60 -26.55
C GLU A 726 71.66 26.21 -26.25
N ILE A 727 70.71 27.14 -26.45
CA ILE A 727 69.28 26.85 -26.35
C ILE A 727 68.86 25.80 -27.38
N GLN A 728 69.33 25.88 -28.62
CA GLN A 728 69.00 24.86 -29.63
C GLN A 728 69.53 23.48 -29.22
N SER A 729 70.78 23.39 -28.77
CA SER A 729 71.36 22.13 -28.28
C SER A 729 70.60 21.56 -27.09
N SER A 730 70.21 22.40 -26.13
CA SER A 730 69.42 21.97 -24.96
C SER A 730 68.02 21.52 -25.37
N ASN A 731 67.42 22.15 -26.39
CA ASN A 731 66.11 21.76 -26.92
C ASN A 731 66.15 20.44 -27.70
N GLU A 732 67.24 20.14 -28.41
CA GLU A 732 67.50 18.85 -29.05
C GLU A 732 67.71 17.73 -28.01
N GLU A 733 68.45 17.99 -26.92
CA GLU A 733 68.61 17.04 -25.81
C GLU A 733 67.28 16.81 -25.06
N LEU A 734 66.50 17.87 -24.79
CA LEU A 734 65.16 17.75 -24.23
C LEU A 734 64.23 16.94 -25.13
N GLN A 735 64.27 17.15 -26.45
CA GLN A 735 63.47 16.35 -27.39
C GLN A 735 63.86 14.87 -27.32
N SER A 736 65.16 14.55 -27.32
CA SER A 736 65.65 13.17 -27.19
C SER A 736 65.20 12.51 -25.87
N THR A 737 65.30 13.21 -24.74
CA THR A 737 64.81 12.65 -23.46
C THR A 737 63.29 12.49 -23.41
N ASN A 738 62.55 13.31 -24.17
CA ASN A 738 61.10 13.20 -24.27
C ASN A 738 60.70 11.99 -25.15
N GLU A 739 61.45 11.68 -26.22
CA GLU A 739 61.26 10.47 -27.04
C GLU A 739 61.58 9.18 -26.24
N GLU A 740 62.63 9.19 -25.39
CA GLU A 740 62.91 8.09 -24.46
C GLU A 740 61.82 7.94 -23.36
N LEU A 741 61.24 9.05 -22.88
CA LEU A 741 60.13 9.01 -21.92
C LEU A 741 58.81 8.54 -22.55
N GLU A 742 58.53 8.89 -23.81
CA GLU A 742 57.34 8.39 -24.51
C GLU A 742 57.44 6.88 -24.78
N THR A 743 58.60 6.38 -25.22
CA THR A 743 58.80 4.93 -25.41
C THR A 743 58.73 4.13 -24.09
N ALA A 744 59.36 4.60 -23.01
CA ALA A 744 59.24 3.96 -21.69
C ALA A 744 57.78 3.99 -21.15
N LYS A 745 57.01 5.02 -21.48
CA LYS A 745 55.59 5.13 -21.15
C LYS A 745 54.73 4.15 -21.95
N GLU A 746 55.04 3.92 -23.22
CA GLU A 746 54.33 2.92 -24.06
C GLU A 746 54.54 1.49 -23.54
N GLU A 747 55.76 1.11 -23.16
CA GLU A 747 56.03 -0.22 -22.55
C GLU A 747 55.31 -0.41 -21.21
N LEU A 748 55.29 0.61 -20.35
CA LEU A 748 54.53 0.58 -19.09
C LEU A 748 53.02 0.54 -19.32
N GLN A 749 52.52 1.19 -20.37
CA GLN A 749 51.10 1.12 -20.72
C GLN A 749 50.73 -0.30 -21.19
N SER A 750 51.54 -0.90 -22.07
CA SER A 750 51.30 -2.26 -22.59
C SER A 750 51.31 -3.32 -21.48
N THR A 751 52.29 -3.28 -20.57
CA THR A 751 52.35 -4.24 -19.44
C THR A 751 51.19 -4.06 -18.44
N ASN A 752 50.68 -2.84 -18.28
CA ASN A 752 49.52 -2.57 -17.46
C ASN A 752 48.22 -3.07 -18.13
N GLU A 753 48.09 -2.95 -19.47
CA GLU A 753 46.99 -3.49 -20.26
C GLU A 753 46.93 -5.04 -20.21
N GLU A 754 48.07 -5.74 -20.22
CA GLU A 754 48.10 -7.19 -20.00
C GLU A 754 47.65 -7.57 -18.57
N LEU A 755 48.14 -6.84 -17.55
CA LEU A 755 47.78 -7.09 -16.15
C LEU A 755 46.29 -6.83 -15.87
N THR A 756 45.69 -5.77 -16.45
CA THR A 756 44.25 -5.55 -16.33
C THR A 756 43.47 -6.67 -16.99
N THR A 757 43.89 -7.15 -18.17
CA THR A 757 43.23 -8.27 -18.86
C THR A 757 43.22 -9.56 -18.02
N VAL A 758 44.35 -9.94 -17.42
CA VAL A 758 44.44 -11.13 -16.55
C VAL A 758 43.62 -10.96 -15.26
N ASN A 759 43.60 -9.75 -14.70
CA ASN A 759 42.81 -9.45 -13.50
C ASN A 759 41.30 -9.48 -13.80
N GLU A 760 40.86 -8.99 -14.96
CA GLU A 760 39.48 -9.13 -15.42
C GLU A 760 39.08 -10.60 -15.62
N GLU A 761 39.95 -11.45 -16.20
CA GLU A 761 39.67 -12.89 -16.32
C GLU A 761 39.51 -13.56 -14.95
N LEU A 762 40.41 -13.26 -14.00
CA LEU A 762 40.31 -13.77 -12.62
C LEU A 762 39.05 -13.28 -11.90
N GLN A 763 38.67 -12.00 -12.06
CA GLN A 763 37.43 -11.46 -11.50
C GLN A 763 36.20 -12.12 -12.11
N ASN A 764 36.17 -12.34 -13.42
CA ASN A 764 35.09 -13.06 -14.10
C ASN A 764 34.97 -14.51 -13.57
N ARG A 765 36.08 -15.23 -13.41
CA ARG A 765 36.06 -16.58 -12.80
C ARG A 765 35.61 -16.59 -11.34
N ASN A 766 35.97 -15.57 -10.57
CA ASN A 766 35.53 -15.43 -9.18
C ASN A 766 34.02 -15.12 -9.11
N LEU A 767 33.51 -14.28 -10.03
CA LEU A 767 32.09 -13.99 -10.18
C LEU A 767 31.29 -15.25 -10.60
N GLU A 768 31.77 -16.03 -11.57
CA GLU A 768 31.15 -17.31 -11.96
C GLU A 768 31.04 -18.28 -10.78
N LEU A 769 32.13 -18.46 -10.01
CA LEU A 769 32.14 -19.31 -8.83
C LEU A 769 31.22 -18.78 -7.72
N THR A 770 31.22 -17.47 -7.50
CA THR A 770 30.35 -16.81 -6.52
C THR A 770 28.88 -16.94 -6.92
N GLN A 771 28.56 -16.82 -8.21
CA GLN A 771 27.20 -17.01 -8.74
C GLN A 771 26.76 -18.46 -8.57
N ALA A 772 27.57 -19.45 -8.98
CA ALA A 772 27.26 -20.87 -8.79
C ALA A 772 27.10 -21.24 -7.30
N HIS A 773 27.90 -20.65 -6.41
CA HIS A 773 27.78 -20.83 -4.96
C HIS A 773 26.50 -20.17 -4.40
N ASN A 774 26.17 -18.97 -4.85
CA ASN A 774 24.95 -18.27 -4.49
C ASN A 774 23.72 -19.03 -4.98
N ASP A 775 23.71 -19.55 -6.22
CA ASP A 775 22.63 -20.35 -6.77
C ASP A 775 22.45 -21.65 -5.99
N MET A 776 23.53 -22.36 -5.65
CA MET A 776 23.49 -23.54 -4.78
C MET A 776 22.94 -23.21 -3.39
N THR A 777 23.34 -22.07 -2.81
CA THR A 777 22.86 -21.60 -1.50
C THR A 777 21.39 -21.19 -1.54
N ASN A 778 20.96 -20.52 -2.62
CA ASN A 778 19.59 -20.11 -2.87
C ASN A 778 18.67 -21.31 -3.14
N LEU A 779 19.15 -22.34 -3.83
CA LEU A 779 18.42 -23.61 -4.01
C LEU A 779 18.25 -24.34 -2.67
N ASN A 780 19.31 -24.43 -1.86
CA ASN A 780 19.24 -25.02 -0.51
C ASN A 780 18.33 -24.23 0.45
N ALA A 781 18.32 -22.89 0.36
CA ALA A 781 17.41 -22.05 1.12
C ALA A 781 15.96 -22.15 0.62
N GLY A 782 15.77 -22.16 -0.71
CA GLY A 782 14.46 -22.22 -1.37
C GLY A 782 13.74 -23.56 -1.25
N ALA A 783 14.49 -24.66 -1.09
CA ALA A 783 13.92 -25.97 -0.75
C ALA A 783 13.17 -25.99 0.59
N ASN A 784 13.45 -25.02 1.48
CA ASN A 784 12.82 -24.81 2.77
C ASN A 784 12.79 -26.06 3.69
N VAL A 785 13.79 -26.94 3.53
CA VAL A 785 13.98 -28.17 4.30
C VAL A 785 15.33 -28.08 5.03
N PRO A 786 15.38 -28.19 6.37
CA PRO A 786 16.63 -28.40 7.10
C PRO A 786 17.38 -29.62 6.56
N ILE A 787 18.63 -29.40 6.12
CA ILE A 787 19.54 -30.43 5.61
C ILE A 787 20.80 -30.46 6.49
N LEU A 788 21.30 -31.64 6.81
CA LEU A 788 22.63 -31.87 7.41
C LEU A 788 23.43 -32.79 6.48
N MET A 789 24.68 -32.44 6.19
CA MET A 789 25.60 -33.28 5.41
C MET A 789 26.77 -33.69 6.29
N MET A 790 27.06 -34.99 6.32
CA MET A 790 28.16 -35.56 7.10
C MET A 790 29.09 -36.39 6.23
N GLY A 791 30.35 -36.51 6.69
CA GLY A 791 31.32 -37.44 6.13
C GLY A 791 31.03 -38.90 6.50
N SER A 792 31.76 -39.82 5.88
CA SER A 792 31.78 -41.26 6.20
C SER A 792 32.27 -41.58 7.62
N ASP A 793 32.89 -40.60 8.29
CA ASP A 793 33.31 -40.61 9.69
C ASP A 793 32.24 -40.06 10.65
N LEU A 794 31.01 -39.85 10.15
CA LEU A 794 29.85 -39.31 10.87
C LEU A 794 30.06 -37.88 11.40
N ARG A 795 31.05 -37.16 10.88
CA ARG A 795 31.32 -35.75 11.20
C ARG A 795 30.54 -34.80 10.28
N LEU A 796 29.96 -33.76 10.87
CA LEU A 796 29.22 -32.72 10.15
C LEU A 796 30.15 -31.92 9.23
N ARG A 797 29.92 -31.97 7.91
CA ARG A 797 30.70 -31.23 6.90
C ARG A 797 30.05 -29.91 6.50
N SER A 798 28.73 -29.89 6.38
CA SER A 798 27.94 -28.70 6.06
C SER A 798 26.48 -28.88 6.49
N TRP A 799 25.73 -27.79 6.54
CA TRP A 799 24.31 -27.80 6.86
C TRP A 799 23.56 -26.71 6.08
N GLY A 800 22.27 -26.92 5.86
CA GLY A 800 21.38 -25.91 5.29
C GLY A 800 21.04 -24.81 6.31
N PRO A 801 20.72 -23.57 5.87
CA PRO A 801 20.47 -22.43 6.78
C PRO A 801 19.35 -22.63 7.80
N LEU A 802 18.40 -23.54 7.53
CA LEU A 802 17.31 -23.86 8.44
C LEU A 802 17.74 -24.80 9.56
N SER A 803 18.74 -25.65 9.33
CA SER A 803 19.30 -26.56 10.33
C SER A 803 20.04 -25.82 11.43
N GLU A 804 20.69 -24.69 11.08
CA GLU A 804 21.34 -23.80 12.05
C GLU A 804 20.34 -23.30 13.10
N LYS A 805 19.14 -22.90 12.65
CA LYS A 805 18.07 -22.41 13.54
C LYS A 805 17.32 -23.53 14.26
N LEU A 806 17.09 -24.67 13.60
CA LEU A 806 16.34 -25.79 14.17
C LEU A 806 17.13 -26.51 15.28
N PHE A 807 18.44 -26.70 15.08
CA PHE A 807 19.31 -27.44 16.00
C PHE A 807 20.31 -26.55 16.75
N ASN A 808 20.21 -25.22 16.61
CA ASN A 808 21.08 -24.23 17.28
C ASN A 808 22.59 -24.49 17.04
N LEU A 809 22.93 -24.91 15.82
CA LEU A 809 24.30 -25.22 15.40
C LEU A 809 25.15 -23.95 15.33
N LYS A 810 26.43 -24.05 15.65
CA LYS A 810 27.38 -22.94 15.54
C LYS A 810 28.48 -23.29 14.55
N ALA A 811 29.15 -22.28 14.00
CA ALA A 811 30.32 -22.48 13.14
C ALA A 811 31.43 -23.34 13.80
N SER A 812 31.50 -23.36 15.13
CA SER A 812 32.41 -24.22 15.92
C SER A 812 32.07 -25.71 15.92
N ASP A 813 30.88 -26.10 15.44
CA ASP A 813 30.41 -27.48 15.40
C ASP A 813 30.69 -28.18 14.05
N LEU A 814 31.22 -27.44 13.07
CA LEU A 814 31.71 -27.99 11.81
C LEU A 814 32.91 -28.91 12.08
N GLY A 815 32.85 -30.15 11.58
CA GLY A 815 33.82 -31.20 11.86
C GLY A 815 33.60 -31.95 13.18
N ARG A 816 32.53 -31.70 13.95
CA ARG A 816 32.14 -32.54 15.10
C ARG A 816 31.28 -33.73 14.67
N SER A 817 31.28 -34.79 15.48
CA SER A 817 30.35 -35.93 15.31
C SER A 817 28.92 -35.44 15.54
N ILE A 818 27.98 -35.91 14.71
CA ILE A 818 26.56 -35.55 14.88
C ILE A 818 25.97 -36.01 16.23
N PHE A 819 26.58 -37.01 16.87
CA PHE A 819 26.16 -37.55 18.17
C PHE A 819 26.74 -36.78 19.38
N ASP A 820 27.78 -35.96 19.17
CA ASP A 820 28.32 -35.07 20.19
C ASP A 820 27.53 -33.75 20.28
N ILE A 821 26.61 -33.52 19.33
CA ILE A 821 25.74 -32.35 19.22
C ILE A 821 24.35 -32.75 19.74
N ASN A 822 23.79 -32.00 20.68
CA ASN A 822 22.46 -32.28 21.20
C ASN A 822 21.36 -31.81 20.21
N LEU A 823 20.89 -32.74 19.36
CA LEU A 823 19.83 -32.48 18.37
C LEU A 823 18.39 -32.62 18.91
N ASP A 824 18.21 -33.03 20.18
CA ASP A 824 16.89 -33.27 20.82
C ASP A 824 15.95 -34.18 20.00
N LEU A 825 16.52 -35.18 19.32
CA LEU A 825 15.80 -36.17 18.50
C LEU A 825 15.46 -37.42 19.31
N GLN A 826 14.19 -37.63 19.61
CA GLN A 826 13.70 -38.82 20.30
C GLN A 826 13.56 -40.00 19.34
N THR A 827 14.65 -40.73 19.13
CA THR A 827 14.68 -41.99 18.34
C THR A 827 15.55 -43.05 19.02
N PRO A 828 15.21 -44.36 18.93
CA PRO A 828 16.01 -45.41 19.56
C PRO A 828 17.34 -45.72 18.87
N ASP A 829 17.43 -45.58 17.53
CA ASP A 829 18.63 -45.96 16.77
C ASP A 829 18.83 -45.16 15.46
N LEU A 830 19.10 -43.86 15.60
CA LEU A 830 19.50 -43.02 14.46
C LEU A 830 20.88 -43.44 13.89
N LYS A 831 21.77 -43.99 14.74
CA LYS A 831 23.15 -44.31 14.36
C LYS A 831 23.23 -45.51 13.43
N GLY A 832 22.66 -46.65 13.81
CA GLY A 832 22.61 -47.84 12.98
C GLY A 832 21.94 -47.57 11.64
N THR A 833 20.89 -46.74 11.64
CA THR A 833 20.20 -46.32 10.41
C THR A 833 21.13 -45.58 9.44
N ILE A 834 21.96 -44.64 9.91
CA ILE A 834 22.91 -43.90 9.05
C ILE A 834 24.03 -44.82 8.55
N GLU A 835 24.60 -45.65 9.42
CA GLU A 835 25.66 -46.60 9.06
C GLU A 835 25.17 -47.61 8.00
N GLU A 836 23.92 -48.06 8.10
CA GLU A 836 23.29 -48.94 7.11
C GLU A 836 23.03 -48.24 5.77
N VAL A 837 22.58 -46.98 5.76
CA VAL A 837 22.41 -46.17 4.53
C VAL A 837 23.73 -46.00 3.79
N VAL A 838 24.83 -45.73 4.51
CA VAL A 838 26.17 -45.57 3.92
C VAL A 838 26.75 -46.90 3.45
N ALA A 839 26.49 -48.01 4.16
CA ALA A 839 27.05 -49.33 3.84
C ALA A 839 26.27 -50.10 2.77
N GLN A 840 24.94 -49.92 2.68
CA GLN A 840 24.06 -50.65 1.76
C GLN A 840 23.58 -49.82 0.56
N ASP A 841 23.88 -48.51 0.53
CA ASP A 841 23.51 -47.59 -0.56
C ASP A 841 21.99 -47.47 -0.80
N VAL A 842 21.23 -47.42 0.30
CA VAL A 842 19.74 -47.37 0.31
C VAL A 842 19.20 -46.11 0.97
N ASP A 843 18.11 -45.56 0.45
CA ASP A 843 17.35 -44.47 1.10
C ASP A 843 16.55 -45.00 2.31
N LYS A 844 16.50 -44.23 3.41
CA LYS A 844 15.60 -44.52 4.55
C LYS A 844 14.81 -43.28 5.00
N GLU A 845 13.57 -43.52 5.45
CA GLU A 845 12.69 -42.50 6.03
C GLU A 845 12.28 -42.89 7.46
N LEU A 846 12.26 -41.93 8.39
CA LEU A 846 11.89 -42.12 9.80
C LEU A 846 10.97 -40.98 10.28
N GLU A 847 9.84 -41.32 10.91
CA GLU A 847 9.07 -40.33 11.70
C GLU A 847 9.71 -40.18 13.09
N VAL A 848 10.07 -38.95 13.47
CA VAL A 848 10.79 -38.66 14.71
C VAL A 848 10.15 -37.47 15.44
N ARG A 849 10.23 -37.46 16.77
CA ARG A 849 9.98 -36.25 17.55
C ARG A 849 11.29 -35.49 17.74
N GLY A 850 11.31 -34.23 17.36
CA GLY A 850 12.48 -33.36 17.45
C GLY A 850 12.31 -32.23 18.47
N PRO A 851 13.15 -31.18 18.38
CA PRO A 851 13.15 -30.05 19.28
C PRO A 851 11.74 -29.46 19.51
N HIS A 852 11.45 -29.15 20.78
CA HIS A 852 10.15 -28.66 21.23
C HIS A 852 8.96 -29.63 21.05
N GLY A 853 9.21 -30.92 20.80
CA GLY A 853 8.18 -31.97 20.72
C GLY A 853 7.44 -32.05 19.39
N ARG A 854 7.90 -31.34 18.35
CA ARG A 854 7.32 -31.39 16.99
C ARG A 854 7.67 -32.68 16.27
N TRP A 855 6.80 -33.08 15.35
CA TRP A 855 7.05 -34.22 14.46
C TRP A 855 7.80 -33.83 13.17
N PHE A 856 8.84 -34.60 12.85
CA PHE A 856 9.60 -34.49 11.62
C PHE A 856 9.69 -35.85 10.90
N LEU A 857 9.64 -35.84 9.57
CA LEU A 857 10.05 -36.96 8.73
C LEU A 857 11.52 -36.76 8.32
N VAL A 858 12.40 -37.61 8.82
CA VAL A 858 13.84 -37.59 8.49
C VAL A 858 14.09 -38.51 7.31
N ARG A 859 14.61 -37.95 6.22
CA ARG A 859 15.06 -38.68 5.04
C ARG A 859 16.57 -38.77 5.05
N ILE A 860 17.10 -39.98 5.01
CA ILE A 860 18.54 -40.26 5.07
C ILE A 860 18.97 -40.85 3.72
N ARG A 861 19.95 -40.23 3.07
CA ARG A 861 20.46 -40.59 1.74
C ARG A 861 21.99 -40.64 1.71
N PRO A 862 22.60 -41.50 0.88
CA PRO A 862 24.06 -41.51 0.69
C PRO A 862 24.53 -40.28 -0.10
N TYR A 863 25.63 -39.65 0.33
CA TYR A 863 26.27 -38.54 -0.38
C TYR A 863 27.33 -39.07 -1.35
N ARG A 864 27.17 -38.76 -2.65
CA ARG A 864 28.07 -39.20 -3.73
C ARG A 864 28.87 -38.04 -4.29
N THR A 865 30.15 -38.26 -4.56
CA THR A 865 31.00 -37.33 -5.33
C THR A 865 30.86 -37.56 -6.84
N ALA A 866 31.47 -36.68 -7.65
CA ALA A 866 31.48 -36.79 -9.11
C ALA A 866 32.10 -38.12 -9.62
N ASP A 867 33.05 -38.69 -8.86
CA ASP A 867 33.65 -40.02 -9.09
C ASP A 867 32.74 -41.19 -8.69
N ASN A 868 31.49 -40.93 -8.31
CA ASN A 868 30.51 -41.89 -7.78
C ASN A 868 30.98 -42.66 -6.51
N LYS A 869 31.87 -42.05 -5.72
CA LYS A 869 32.26 -42.57 -4.39
C LYS A 869 31.31 -42.03 -3.33
N ILE A 870 30.89 -42.90 -2.41
CA ILE A 870 30.10 -42.49 -1.24
C ILE A 870 31.05 -41.84 -0.22
N GLU A 871 30.89 -40.55 0.02
CA GLU A 871 31.71 -39.81 1.00
C GLU A 871 30.98 -39.52 2.32
N GLY A 872 29.73 -39.98 2.48
CA GLY A 872 28.97 -39.88 3.73
C GLY A 872 27.47 -39.91 3.50
N ALA A 873 26.72 -39.12 4.27
CA ALA A 873 25.26 -39.11 4.24
C ALA A 873 24.67 -37.68 4.28
N VAL A 874 23.47 -37.55 3.73
CA VAL A 874 22.63 -36.35 3.76
C VAL A 874 21.34 -36.68 4.52
N LEU A 875 21.04 -35.90 5.56
CA LEU A 875 19.81 -35.99 6.34
C LEU A 875 18.94 -34.77 6.02
N ALA A 876 17.70 -34.98 5.60
CA ALA A 876 16.73 -33.92 5.31
C ALA A 876 15.50 -34.07 6.23
N PHE A 877 15.12 -33.00 6.93
CA PHE A 877 14.06 -33.01 7.94
C PHE A 877 12.82 -32.28 7.42
N VAL A 878 11.74 -33.00 7.15
CA VAL A 878 10.46 -32.39 6.72
C VAL A 878 9.56 -32.22 7.94
N ASP A 879 9.13 -30.99 8.25
CA ASP A 879 8.14 -30.74 9.32
C ASP A 879 6.78 -31.33 8.92
N ILE A 880 6.31 -32.31 9.71
CA ILE A 880 5.01 -32.98 9.54
C ILE A 880 4.08 -32.71 10.72
N ASP A 881 4.43 -31.77 11.61
CA ASP A 881 3.70 -31.44 12.84
C ASP A 881 2.25 -31.02 12.54
N ARG A 882 2.07 -30.17 11.52
CA ARG A 882 0.75 -29.76 11.04
C ARG A 882 -0.06 -30.93 10.43
N ILE A 883 0.61 -31.91 9.81
CA ILE A 883 -0.08 -33.08 9.24
C ILE A 883 -0.60 -33.95 10.37
N LYS A 884 0.22 -34.23 11.39
CA LYS A 884 -0.19 -34.99 12.58
C LYS A 884 -1.28 -34.27 13.38
N GLN A 885 -1.18 -32.95 13.56
CA GLN A 885 -2.24 -32.15 14.22
C GLN A 885 -3.57 -32.20 13.46
N VAL A 886 -3.54 -32.10 12.13
CA VAL A 886 -4.76 -32.24 11.31
C VAL A 886 -5.30 -33.67 11.34
N GLU A 887 -4.44 -34.69 11.38
CA GLU A 887 -4.85 -36.09 11.55
C GLU A 887 -5.56 -36.32 12.89
N GLU A 888 -5.03 -35.78 13.98
CA GLU A 888 -5.65 -35.80 15.32
C GLU A 888 -6.95 -34.99 15.38
N GLU A 889 -6.99 -33.78 14.78
CA GLU A 889 -8.21 -32.95 14.72
C GLU A 889 -9.31 -33.63 13.88
N LEU A 890 -8.95 -34.23 12.73
CA LEU A 890 -9.89 -34.93 11.86
C LEU A 890 -10.46 -36.16 12.58
N ARG A 891 -9.63 -36.88 13.34
CA ARG A 891 -10.04 -38.03 14.14
C ARG A 891 -11.00 -37.63 15.26
N ALA A 892 -10.63 -36.64 16.08
CA ALA A 892 -11.50 -36.12 17.14
C ALA A 892 -12.82 -35.56 16.58
N ARG A 893 -12.79 -34.98 15.37
CA ARG A 893 -13.99 -34.50 14.67
C ARG A 893 -14.83 -35.62 14.06
N SER A 894 -14.22 -36.73 13.65
CA SER A 894 -14.95 -37.93 13.22
C SER A 894 -15.67 -38.57 14.40
N GLU A 895 -14.98 -38.75 15.54
CA GLU A 895 -15.55 -39.24 16.80
C GLU A 895 -16.73 -38.33 17.25
N HIS A 896 -16.56 -37.00 17.23
CA HIS A 896 -17.65 -36.08 17.55
C HIS A 896 -18.82 -36.08 16.54
N LEU A 897 -18.57 -36.37 15.25
CA LEU A 897 -19.61 -36.51 14.25
C LEU A 897 -20.38 -37.84 14.41
N GLU A 898 -19.72 -38.91 14.83
CA GLU A 898 -20.35 -40.18 15.18
C GLU A 898 -21.27 -40.01 16.39
N ASP A 899 -20.82 -39.36 17.46
CA ASP A 899 -21.64 -38.97 18.62
C ASP A 899 -22.90 -38.17 18.20
N LEU A 900 -22.72 -37.13 17.37
CA LEU A 900 -23.81 -36.28 16.87
C LEU A 900 -24.81 -37.03 15.99
N VAL A 901 -24.33 -37.99 15.18
CA VAL A 901 -25.20 -38.86 14.37
C VAL A 901 -25.99 -39.81 15.26
N GLU A 902 -25.37 -40.38 16.30
CA GLU A 902 -26.08 -41.25 17.25
C GLU A 902 -27.15 -40.46 18.02
N GLU A 903 -26.85 -39.25 18.51
CA GLU A 903 -27.82 -38.36 19.16
C GLU A 903 -29.01 -38.00 18.24
N ARG A 904 -28.72 -37.58 16.99
CA ARG A 904 -29.74 -37.27 15.96
C ARG A 904 -30.65 -38.46 15.68
N THR A 905 -30.07 -39.66 15.57
CA THR A 905 -30.81 -40.90 15.31
C THR A 905 -31.72 -41.25 16.49
N MET A 906 -31.24 -41.03 17.72
CA MET A 906 -32.02 -41.22 18.94
C MET A 906 -33.19 -40.22 19.05
N MET A 907 -32.99 -38.95 18.68
CA MET A 907 -34.07 -37.95 18.61
C MET A 907 -35.16 -38.34 17.59
N LEU A 908 -34.77 -38.71 16.37
CA LEU A 908 -35.72 -39.10 15.31
C LEU A 908 -36.57 -40.33 15.72
N SER A 909 -35.96 -41.30 16.43
CA SER A 909 -36.68 -42.44 17.02
C SER A 909 -37.70 -41.99 18.08
N ASN A 910 -37.33 -41.04 18.95
CA ASN A 910 -38.26 -40.49 19.95
C ASN A 910 -39.40 -39.65 19.33
N THR A 911 -39.15 -38.89 18.26
CA THR A 911 -40.20 -38.11 17.58
C THR A 911 -41.20 -39.00 16.85
N THR A 912 -40.73 -39.99 16.10
CA THR A 912 -41.59 -41.00 15.45
C THR A 912 -42.39 -41.83 16.46
N ARG A 913 -41.79 -42.17 17.61
CA ARG A 913 -42.48 -42.77 18.76
C ARG A 913 -43.62 -41.90 19.29
N MET A 914 -43.41 -40.60 19.50
CA MET A 914 -44.47 -39.71 20.00
C MET A 914 -45.61 -39.52 18.98
N ALA A 915 -45.28 -39.47 17.68
CA ALA A 915 -46.28 -39.40 16.62
C ALA A 915 -47.19 -40.65 16.62
N ALA A 916 -46.60 -41.85 16.67
CA ALA A 916 -47.36 -43.11 16.74
C ALA A 916 -48.25 -43.20 18.00
N ILE A 917 -47.76 -42.74 19.16
CA ILE A 917 -48.57 -42.68 20.39
C ILE A 917 -49.77 -41.76 20.21
N GLY A 918 -49.60 -40.59 19.59
CA GLY A 918 -50.68 -39.64 19.30
C GLY A 918 -51.78 -40.23 18.42
N GLU A 919 -51.41 -41.01 17.40
CA GLU A 919 -52.36 -41.68 16.50
C GLU A 919 -53.14 -42.81 17.22
N THR A 920 -52.46 -43.59 18.08
CA THR A 920 -53.11 -44.68 18.85
C THR A 920 -54.06 -44.20 19.95
N ALA A 921 -53.92 -42.97 20.45
CA ALA A 921 -54.70 -42.45 21.57
C ALA A 921 -56.22 -42.39 21.29
N GLY A 922 -56.61 -42.13 20.03
CA GLY A 922 -58.02 -42.11 19.61
C GLY A 922 -58.69 -43.49 19.68
N MET A 923 -57.94 -44.54 19.35
CA MET A 923 -58.43 -45.93 19.36
C MET A 923 -58.56 -46.47 20.79
N VAL A 924 -57.57 -46.25 21.65
CA VAL A 924 -57.68 -46.64 23.07
C VAL A 924 -58.83 -45.89 23.78
N GLY A 925 -59.12 -44.64 23.40
CA GLY A 925 -60.27 -43.90 23.91
C GLY A 925 -61.63 -44.50 23.56
N HIS A 926 -61.72 -45.24 22.44
CA HIS A 926 -62.90 -46.03 22.07
C HIS A 926 -62.97 -47.32 22.89
N ASP A 927 -61.85 -48.04 23.01
CA ASP A 927 -61.82 -49.36 23.66
C ASP A 927 -61.92 -49.29 25.19
N LEU A 928 -61.65 -48.13 25.80
CA LEU A 928 -61.99 -47.84 27.20
C LEU A 928 -63.46 -47.42 27.40
N ARG A 929 -64.10 -46.82 26.37
CA ARG A 929 -65.49 -46.36 26.46
C ARG A 929 -66.49 -47.52 26.43
N ASN A 930 -66.21 -48.57 25.67
CA ASN A 930 -67.06 -49.75 25.54
C ASN A 930 -67.28 -50.49 26.88
N PRO A 931 -66.25 -50.96 27.61
CA PRO A 931 -66.42 -51.61 28.91
C PRO A 931 -67.03 -50.66 29.95
N LEU A 932 -66.71 -49.35 29.90
CA LEU A 932 -67.34 -48.34 30.76
C LEU A 932 -68.87 -48.25 30.51
N GLN A 933 -69.30 -48.30 29.25
CA GLN A 933 -70.72 -48.31 28.90
C GLN A 933 -71.40 -49.61 29.36
N THR A 934 -70.72 -50.76 29.27
CA THR A 934 -71.20 -52.02 29.84
C THR A 934 -71.39 -51.91 31.36
N ILE A 935 -70.41 -51.35 32.10
CA ILE A 935 -70.52 -51.09 33.54
C ILE A 935 -71.75 -50.21 33.84
N ILE A 936 -71.91 -49.09 33.13
CA ILE A 936 -73.05 -48.16 33.32
C ILE A 936 -74.39 -48.88 33.08
N ASN A 937 -74.50 -49.66 32.00
CA ASN A 937 -75.71 -50.39 31.66
C ASN A 937 -76.01 -51.49 32.69
N THR A 938 -75.01 -52.24 33.14
CA THR A 938 -75.16 -53.29 34.16
C THR A 938 -75.57 -52.70 35.51
N ILE A 939 -75.02 -51.56 35.92
CA ILE A 939 -75.46 -50.82 37.12
C ILE A 939 -76.92 -50.37 36.98
N HIS A 940 -77.32 -49.90 35.80
CA HIS A 940 -78.71 -49.47 35.54
C HIS A 940 -79.68 -50.66 35.67
N LEU A 941 -79.40 -51.77 34.98
CA LEU A 941 -80.22 -52.99 35.01
C LEU A 941 -80.28 -53.60 36.42
N ALA A 942 -79.18 -53.60 37.18
CA ALA A 942 -79.17 -54.03 38.57
C ALA A 942 -80.12 -53.16 39.42
N LYS A 943 -80.03 -51.82 39.26
CA LYS A 943 -80.88 -50.85 39.97
C LYS A 943 -82.37 -50.94 39.59
N GLU A 944 -82.70 -51.28 38.34
CA GLU A 944 -84.08 -51.56 37.95
C GLU A 944 -84.59 -52.89 38.52
N SER A 945 -83.78 -53.95 38.48
CA SER A 945 -84.15 -55.27 39.02
C SER A 945 -84.42 -55.25 40.53
N MET A 946 -83.79 -54.32 41.27
CA MET A 946 -84.07 -54.09 42.69
C MET A 946 -85.44 -53.44 42.96
N LYS A 947 -86.02 -52.72 41.99
CA LYS A 947 -87.33 -52.06 42.11
C LYS A 947 -88.51 -52.97 41.72
N MET A 948 -88.25 -54.14 41.14
CA MET A 948 -89.31 -55.06 40.72
C MET A 948 -89.76 -55.91 41.91
N ASP A 949 -90.96 -55.64 42.43
CA ASP A 949 -91.50 -56.35 43.59
C ASP A 949 -91.83 -57.83 43.33
N GLU A 950 -92.03 -58.22 42.07
CA GLU A 950 -92.42 -59.59 41.68
C GLU A 950 -91.28 -60.62 41.69
N VAL A 951 -90.01 -60.21 41.82
CA VAL A 951 -88.85 -61.12 41.74
C VAL A 951 -88.53 -61.75 43.11
N SER A 952 -88.27 -63.06 43.17
CA SER A 952 -87.86 -63.74 44.40
C SER A 952 -86.58 -63.13 45.02
N PRO A 953 -86.48 -62.98 46.36
CA PRO A 953 -85.28 -62.43 47.01
C PRO A 953 -83.97 -63.16 46.64
N THR A 954 -84.04 -64.49 46.50
CA THR A 954 -82.89 -65.33 46.09
C THR A 954 -82.44 -65.02 44.66
N GLU A 955 -83.40 -64.74 43.77
CA GLU A 955 -83.11 -64.42 42.37
C GLU A 955 -82.62 -62.97 42.21
N ARG A 956 -83.13 -62.02 43.01
CA ARG A 956 -82.56 -60.66 43.11
C ARG A 956 -81.10 -60.72 43.57
N HIS A 957 -80.76 -61.56 44.56
CA HIS A 957 -79.39 -61.73 45.04
C HIS A 957 -78.47 -62.29 43.95
N LEU A 958 -78.87 -63.38 43.28
CA LEU A 958 -78.08 -63.99 42.19
C LEU A 958 -77.89 -63.06 40.98
N ARG A 959 -78.90 -62.24 40.65
CA ARG A 959 -78.78 -61.22 39.58
C ARG A 959 -77.82 -60.09 39.98
N LEU A 960 -77.85 -59.66 41.25
CA LEU A 960 -76.91 -58.66 41.77
C LEU A 960 -75.46 -59.18 41.80
N GLU A 961 -75.25 -60.42 42.25
CA GLU A 961 -73.93 -61.06 42.29
C GLU A 961 -73.32 -61.13 40.88
N ARG A 962 -74.08 -61.63 39.89
CA ARG A 962 -73.67 -61.62 38.47
C ARG A 962 -73.39 -60.22 37.93
N ALA A 963 -74.18 -59.21 38.34
CA ALA A 963 -73.96 -57.83 37.93
C ALA A 963 -72.64 -57.27 38.51
N LEU A 964 -72.35 -57.54 39.79
CA LEU A 964 -71.10 -57.15 40.44
C LEU A 964 -69.89 -57.85 39.83
N ASP A 965 -69.99 -59.15 39.53
CA ASP A 965 -68.92 -59.88 38.82
C ASP A 965 -68.68 -59.31 37.41
N THR A 966 -69.75 -59.01 36.66
CA THR A 966 -69.63 -58.36 35.34
C THR A 966 -68.94 -57.00 35.45
N ILE A 967 -69.30 -56.19 36.45
CA ILE A 967 -68.67 -54.88 36.68
C ILE A 967 -67.17 -55.04 37.03
N ARG A 968 -66.83 -56.01 37.88
CA ARG A 968 -65.44 -56.34 38.24
C ARG A 968 -64.64 -56.77 37.01
N GLU A 969 -65.15 -57.70 36.20
CA GLU A 969 -64.49 -58.13 34.96
C GLU A 969 -64.20 -56.96 34.00
N GLN A 970 -65.16 -56.05 33.82
CA GLN A 970 -64.97 -54.89 32.94
C GLN A 970 -63.98 -53.87 33.53
N ALA A 971 -63.97 -53.68 34.86
CA ALA A 971 -63.02 -52.79 35.53
C ALA A 971 -61.58 -53.34 35.48
N ASP A 972 -61.40 -54.65 35.71
CA ASP A 972 -60.11 -55.33 35.56
C ASP A 972 -59.62 -55.29 34.11
N PHE A 973 -60.53 -55.42 33.14
CA PHE A 973 -60.20 -55.26 31.72
C PHE A 973 -59.75 -53.83 31.38
N MET A 974 -60.43 -52.79 31.89
CA MET A 974 -59.99 -51.40 31.72
C MET A 974 -58.63 -51.14 32.37
N ASN A 975 -58.39 -51.62 33.59
CA ASN A 975 -57.10 -51.51 34.26
C ASN A 975 -55.99 -52.18 33.46
N LYS A 976 -56.27 -53.33 32.82
CA LYS A 976 -55.32 -54.00 31.92
C LYS A 976 -54.99 -53.17 30.68
N ILE A 977 -55.99 -52.58 30.01
CA ILE A 977 -55.76 -51.65 28.88
C ILE A 977 -54.84 -50.49 29.29
N VAL A 978 -55.12 -49.88 30.45
CA VAL A 978 -54.32 -48.75 30.97
C VAL A 978 -52.89 -49.19 31.32
N SER A 979 -52.69 -50.35 31.95
CA SER A 979 -51.35 -50.87 32.23
C SER A 979 -50.59 -51.14 30.93
N ASP A 980 -51.17 -51.92 30.01
CA ASP A 980 -50.54 -52.30 28.74
C ASP A 980 -50.12 -51.05 27.93
N LEU A 981 -50.93 -49.97 27.94
CA LEU A 981 -50.58 -48.69 27.32
C LEU A 981 -49.48 -47.93 28.09
N GLN A 982 -49.58 -47.83 29.42
CA GLN A 982 -48.53 -47.17 30.24
C GLN A 982 -47.18 -47.87 30.08
N ASP A 983 -47.18 -49.19 29.99
CA ASP A 983 -46.00 -50.01 29.83
C ASP A 983 -45.39 -49.93 28.43
N TYR A 984 -46.23 -49.77 27.40
CA TYR A 984 -45.77 -49.42 26.06
C TYR A 984 -45.22 -47.97 25.99
N ALA A 985 -45.78 -47.04 26.78
CA ALA A 985 -45.37 -45.64 26.81
C ALA A 985 -44.08 -45.39 27.60
N ARG A 986 -43.85 -46.09 28.72
CA ARG A 986 -42.68 -45.92 29.61
C ARG A 986 -41.35 -46.23 28.90
N GLN A 987 -40.28 -45.59 29.38
CA GLN A 987 -38.89 -45.91 29.05
C GLN A 987 -38.24 -46.49 30.30
N THR A 988 -38.24 -47.81 30.42
CA THR A 988 -37.44 -48.51 31.43
C THR A 988 -36.07 -48.79 30.83
N LYS A 989 -35.02 -48.14 31.33
CA LYS A 989 -33.65 -48.56 31.02
C LYS A 989 -33.40 -49.88 31.76
N PRO A 990 -32.99 -50.97 31.08
CA PRO A 990 -32.76 -52.26 31.72
C PRO A 990 -31.62 -52.17 32.73
N THR A 991 -31.83 -52.76 33.90
CA THR A 991 -30.82 -52.95 34.94
C THR A 991 -30.20 -54.34 34.79
N PHE A 992 -29.12 -54.42 34.03
CA PHE A 992 -28.41 -55.66 33.74
C PHE A 992 -27.70 -56.21 34.99
N VAL A 993 -28.01 -57.47 35.34
CA VAL A 993 -27.37 -58.26 36.38
C VAL A 993 -27.09 -59.67 35.87
N GLU A 994 -26.02 -60.33 36.33
CA GLU A 994 -25.80 -61.74 36.02
C GLU A 994 -26.90 -62.60 36.66
N TYR A 995 -27.73 -63.21 35.81
CA TYR A 995 -28.89 -63.98 36.23
C TYR A 995 -28.95 -65.34 35.55
N ASP A 996 -29.50 -66.33 36.26
CA ASP A 996 -29.61 -67.70 35.80
C ASP A 996 -30.90 -67.94 34.99
N MET A 997 -30.76 -68.52 33.80
CA MET A 997 -31.88 -68.67 32.86
C MET A 997 -32.91 -69.71 33.34
N GLN A 998 -32.46 -70.78 33.99
CA GLN A 998 -33.33 -71.81 34.55
C GLN A 998 -34.19 -71.24 35.69
N THR A 999 -33.60 -70.41 36.55
CA THR A 999 -34.29 -69.69 37.63
C THR A 999 -35.35 -68.74 37.06
N LEU A 1000 -35.02 -67.97 36.00
CA LEU A 1000 -35.96 -67.03 35.38
C LEU A 1000 -37.17 -67.73 34.73
N ILE A 1001 -36.95 -68.88 34.09
CA ILE A 1001 -38.04 -69.71 33.54
C ILE A 1001 -38.91 -70.28 34.67
N ASN A 1002 -38.30 -70.76 35.75
CA ASN A 1002 -39.03 -71.30 36.91
C ASN A 1002 -39.87 -70.22 37.62
N GLU A 1003 -39.30 -69.04 37.86
CA GLU A 1003 -40.06 -67.90 38.40
C GLU A 1003 -41.23 -67.51 37.50
N THR A 1004 -41.01 -67.45 36.18
CA THR A 1004 -42.07 -67.14 35.21
C THR A 1004 -43.22 -68.15 35.33
N LEU A 1005 -42.93 -69.46 35.32
CA LEU A 1005 -43.94 -70.51 35.43
C LEU A 1005 -44.67 -70.46 36.77
N SER A 1006 -43.97 -70.15 37.88
CA SER A 1006 -44.58 -70.04 39.21
C SER A 1006 -45.56 -68.87 39.35
N SER A 1007 -45.41 -67.83 38.51
CA SER A 1007 -46.24 -66.62 38.55
C SER A 1007 -47.59 -66.74 37.82
N ILE A 1008 -47.84 -67.87 37.15
CA ILE A 1008 -49.01 -68.08 36.28
C ILE A 1008 -49.83 -69.26 36.80
N SER A 1009 -51.15 -69.10 36.87
CA SER A 1009 -52.07 -70.23 37.16
C SER A 1009 -52.22 -71.12 35.93
N ILE A 1010 -51.65 -72.32 35.98
CA ILE A 1010 -51.66 -73.28 34.87
C ILE A 1010 -52.76 -74.32 35.09
N SER A 1011 -53.62 -74.52 34.09
CA SER A 1011 -54.67 -75.54 34.13
C SER A 1011 -54.08 -76.95 34.17
N LYS A 1012 -54.70 -77.86 34.94
CA LYS A 1012 -54.33 -79.29 34.98
C LYS A 1012 -54.45 -80.00 33.62
N ALA A 1013 -55.10 -79.39 32.63
CA ALA A 1013 -55.22 -79.90 31.27
C ALA A 1013 -54.02 -79.57 30.36
N VAL A 1014 -53.05 -78.77 30.83
CA VAL A 1014 -51.85 -78.42 30.05
C VAL A 1014 -50.60 -79.08 30.65
N GLU A 1015 -49.93 -79.91 29.85
CA GLU A 1015 -48.66 -80.52 30.21
C GLU A 1015 -47.52 -79.54 29.92
N VAL A 1016 -46.81 -79.10 30.95
CA VAL A 1016 -45.69 -78.16 30.84
C VAL A 1016 -44.36 -78.89 31.01
N SER A 1017 -43.47 -78.72 30.04
CA SER A 1017 -42.09 -79.24 30.10
C SER A 1017 -41.10 -78.10 29.90
N SER A 1018 -40.16 -77.95 30.82
CA SER A 1018 -39.02 -77.03 30.71
C SER A 1018 -37.72 -77.82 30.63
N THR A 1019 -36.78 -77.37 29.80
CA THR A 1019 -35.44 -77.98 29.69
C THR A 1019 -34.42 -76.91 29.33
N VAL A 1020 -33.40 -76.75 30.16
CA VAL A 1020 -32.27 -75.85 29.91
C VAL A 1020 -31.03 -76.71 29.72
N GLU A 1021 -30.26 -76.44 28.66
CA GLU A 1021 -29.02 -77.16 28.40
C GLU A 1021 -27.90 -76.76 29.39
N PRO A 1022 -27.09 -77.71 29.88
CA PRO A 1022 -26.11 -77.45 30.93
C PRO A 1022 -24.90 -76.60 30.52
N ASP A 1023 -24.71 -76.31 29.21
CA ASP A 1023 -23.66 -75.40 28.70
C ASP A 1023 -24.14 -73.93 28.57
N LEU A 1024 -25.33 -73.60 29.07
CA LEU A 1024 -25.84 -72.23 29.06
C LEU A 1024 -25.29 -71.44 30.27
N PRO A 1025 -24.42 -70.42 30.07
CA PRO A 1025 -23.90 -69.62 31.18
C PRO A 1025 -24.96 -68.66 31.75
N LYS A 1026 -24.68 -68.08 32.92
CA LYS A 1026 -25.45 -66.93 33.41
C LYS A 1026 -25.39 -65.78 32.41
N LEU A 1027 -26.50 -65.09 32.25
CA LEU A 1027 -26.65 -64.01 31.28
C LEU A 1027 -26.72 -62.67 32.02
N ASN A 1028 -26.08 -61.64 31.47
CA ASN A 1028 -26.19 -60.29 32.03
C ASN A 1028 -27.49 -59.65 31.51
N VAL A 1029 -28.57 -59.72 32.29
CA VAL A 1029 -29.94 -59.37 31.86
C VAL A 1029 -30.71 -58.62 32.94
N ASP A 1030 -31.80 -57.94 32.59
CA ASP A 1030 -32.77 -57.48 33.58
C ASP A 1030 -33.83 -58.59 33.79
N PRO A 1031 -33.78 -59.35 34.92
CA PRO A 1031 -34.69 -60.45 35.14
C PRO A 1031 -36.15 -59.98 35.29
N SER A 1032 -36.39 -58.75 35.75
CA SER A 1032 -37.76 -58.23 35.92
C SER A 1032 -38.44 -58.00 34.57
N LEU A 1033 -37.70 -57.49 33.60
CA LEU A 1033 -38.19 -57.20 32.25
C LEU A 1033 -38.34 -58.48 31.41
N LEU A 1034 -37.37 -59.41 31.47
CA LEU A 1034 -37.47 -60.68 30.77
C LEU A 1034 -38.54 -61.61 31.37
N ARG A 1035 -38.69 -61.70 32.70
CA ARG A 1035 -39.79 -62.44 33.33
C ARG A 1035 -41.13 -61.97 32.78
N ARG A 1036 -41.27 -60.66 32.59
CA ARG A 1036 -42.47 -60.03 32.06
C ARG A 1036 -42.72 -60.32 30.58
N ALA A 1037 -41.67 -60.29 29.75
CA ALA A 1037 -41.74 -60.72 28.36
C ALA A 1037 -42.16 -62.22 28.25
N PHE A 1038 -41.53 -63.10 29.04
CA PHE A 1038 -41.86 -64.52 29.06
C PHE A 1038 -43.27 -64.80 29.60
N THR A 1039 -43.71 -64.06 30.63
CA THR A 1039 -45.09 -64.14 31.16
C THR A 1039 -46.13 -63.86 30.08
N ASN A 1040 -45.89 -62.86 29.23
CA ASN A 1040 -46.77 -62.54 28.10
C ASN A 1040 -46.78 -63.65 27.04
N ILE A 1041 -45.63 -64.25 26.71
CA ILE A 1041 -45.54 -65.37 25.75
C ILE A 1041 -46.28 -66.60 26.30
N VAL A 1042 -46.00 -67.01 27.54
CA VAL A 1042 -46.64 -68.17 28.19
C VAL A 1042 -48.14 -67.97 28.36
N THR A 1043 -48.58 -66.77 28.76
CA THR A 1043 -50.03 -66.45 28.86
C THR A 1043 -50.71 -66.53 27.49
N ASN A 1044 -50.05 -66.08 26.42
CA ASN A 1044 -50.60 -66.20 25.07
C ASN A 1044 -50.71 -67.66 24.60
N ALA A 1045 -49.71 -68.49 24.90
CA ALA A 1045 -49.72 -69.93 24.63
C ALA A 1045 -50.86 -70.66 25.37
N LEU A 1046 -51.03 -70.39 26.67
CA LEU A 1046 -52.14 -70.98 27.45
C LEU A 1046 -53.51 -70.57 26.89
N GLN A 1047 -53.70 -69.32 26.49
CA GLN A 1047 -54.92 -68.84 25.83
C GLN A 1047 -55.14 -69.43 24.42
N ALA A 1048 -54.09 -69.99 23.80
CA ALA A 1048 -54.21 -70.72 22.54
C ALA A 1048 -54.66 -72.19 22.73
N MET A 1049 -54.63 -72.71 23.97
CA MET A 1049 -54.93 -74.09 24.34
C MET A 1049 -56.05 -74.19 25.42
N PRO A 1050 -57.28 -73.69 25.15
CA PRO A 1050 -58.35 -73.67 26.15
C PRO A 1050 -58.78 -75.07 26.62
N ASP A 1051 -58.75 -76.05 25.73
CA ASP A 1051 -59.18 -77.43 25.99
C ASP A 1051 -58.05 -78.34 26.53
N GLY A 1052 -56.88 -77.76 26.83
CA GLY A 1052 -55.66 -78.48 27.16
C GLY A 1052 -54.67 -78.57 26.00
N GLY A 1053 -53.47 -79.10 26.26
CA GLY A 1053 -52.39 -79.18 25.28
C GLY A 1053 -51.01 -79.37 25.91
N LYS A 1054 -49.94 -79.14 25.15
CA LYS A 1054 -48.57 -79.18 25.66
C LYS A 1054 -47.85 -77.85 25.47
N LEU A 1055 -47.21 -77.35 26.53
CA LEU A 1055 -46.28 -76.22 26.48
C LEU A 1055 -44.86 -76.74 26.72
N ARG A 1056 -43.98 -76.53 25.73
CA ARG A 1056 -42.57 -76.91 25.80
C ARG A 1056 -41.70 -75.67 25.78
N ILE A 1057 -40.91 -75.48 26.83
CA ILE A 1057 -39.93 -74.41 26.96
C ILE A 1057 -38.54 -75.04 26.89
N LYS A 1058 -37.72 -74.61 25.94
CA LYS A 1058 -36.32 -75.02 25.81
C LYS A 1058 -35.41 -73.82 25.82
N ALA A 1059 -34.29 -73.90 26.53
CA ALA A 1059 -33.21 -72.92 26.44
C ALA A 1059 -31.87 -73.59 26.15
N TRP A 1060 -31.13 -73.06 25.18
CA TRP A 1060 -29.84 -73.58 24.74
C TRP A 1060 -28.92 -72.46 24.28
N ARG A 1061 -27.64 -72.81 24.05
CA ARG A 1061 -26.63 -71.89 23.54
C ARG A 1061 -26.47 -72.07 22.03
N SER A 1062 -26.47 -70.97 21.28
CA SER A 1062 -26.25 -70.93 19.83
C SER A 1062 -25.12 -69.95 19.52
N GLU A 1063 -23.91 -70.45 19.30
CA GLU A 1063 -22.67 -69.66 19.13
C GLU A 1063 -22.43 -68.60 20.23
N LYS A 1064 -22.85 -67.35 19.96
CA LYS A 1064 -22.72 -66.15 20.81
C LYS A 1064 -24.06 -65.68 21.40
N LEU A 1065 -25.13 -66.45 21.20
CA LEU A 1065 -26.49 -66.15 21.66
C LEU A 1065 -26.96 -67.22 22.65
N ALA A 1066 -27.74 -66.80 23.64
CA ALA A 1066 -28.65 -67.65 24.40
C ALA A 1066 -30.01 -67.65 23.69
N THR A 1067 -30.56 -68.82 23.42
CA THR A 1067 -31.84 -68.97 22.70
C THR A 1067 -32.85 -69.66 23.61
N VAL A 1068 -34.06 -69.09 23.73
CA VAL A 1068 -35.18 -69.63 24.51
C VAL A 1068 -36.40 -69.78 23.59
N SER A 1069 -36.86 -71.00 23.37
CA SER A 1069 -38.08 -71.29 22.58
C SER A 1069 -39.25 -71.67 23.48
N PHE A 1070 -40.42 -71.10 23.21
CA PHE A 1070 -41.71 -71.40 23.81
C PHE A 1070 -42.62 -71.99 22.74
N GLN A 1071 -42.87 -73.30 22.79
CA GLN A 1071 -43.68 -74.04 21.81
C GLN A 1071 -45.00 -74.51 22.45
N ASP A 1072 -46.12 -74.10 21.87
CA ASP A 1072 -47.47 -74.56 22.20
C ASP A 1072 -48.04 -75.48 21.12
N THR A 1073 -49.05 -76.28 21.49
CA THR A 1073 -49.85 -77.11 20.58
C THR A 1073 -51.26 -76.54 20.40
N GLY A 1074 -51.38 -75.21 20.37
CA GLY A 1074 -52.66 -74.51 20.25
C GLY A 1074 -53.15 -74.36 18.80
N LYS A 1075 -54.10 -73.42 18.63
CA LYS A 1075 -54.78 -73.14 17.35
C LYS A 1075 -53.85 -72.76 16.17
N GLY A 1076 -52.62 -72.32 16.47
CA GLY A 1076 -51.70 -71.75 15.49
C GLY A 1076 -52.12 -70.36 14.97
N ILE A 1077 -51.32 -69.82 14.06
CA ILE A 1077 -51.45 -68.49 13.46
C ILE A 1077 -51.26 -68.64 11.94
N SER A 1078 -52.11 -68.00 11.14
CA SER A 1078 -51.94 -67.95 9.67
C SER A 1078 -50.85 -66.95 9.25
N GLU A 1079 -50.21 -67.16 8.10
CA GLU A 1079 -49.11 -66.31 7.63
C GLU A 1079 -49.52 -64.83 7.46
N ASP A 1080 -50.75 -64.53 7.02
CA ASP A 1080 -51.28 -63.16 6.90
C ASP A 1080 -51.35 -62.41 8.26
N VAL A 1081 -51.61 -63.17 9.33
CA VAL A 1081 -51.71 -62.67 10.71
C VAL A 1081 -50.33 -62.56 11.34
N LYS A 1082 -49.44 -63.54 11.07
CA LYS A 1082 -48.06 -63.64 11.56
C LYS A 1082 -47.23 -62.38 11.25
N ALA A 1083 -47.40 -61.77 10.08
CA ALA A 1083 -46.74 -60.51 9.71
C ALA A 1083 -47.16 -59.31 10.59
N LYS A 1084 -48.32 -59.38 11.27
CA LYS A 1084 -48.94 -58.29 12.03
C LYS A 1084 -48.94 -58.49 13.55
N ILE A 1085 -48.58 -59.68 14.07
CA ILE A 1085 -48.69 -59.96 15.52
C ILE A 1085 -47.81 -59.09 16.43
N PHE A 1086 -46.77 -58.47 15.87
CA PHE A 1086 -45.90 -57.53 16.60
C PHE A 1086 -46.28 -56.05 16.36
N SER A 1087 -47.26 -55.78 15.50
CA SER A 1087 -47.81 -54.43 15.31
C SER A 1087 -48.63 -54.02 16.54
N PRO A 1088 -48.45 -52.80 17.08
CA PRO A 1088 -49.27 -52.31 18.19
C PRO A 1088 -50.77 -52.35 17.87
N LEU A 1089 -51.59 -52.61 18.89
CA LEU A 1089 -53.06 -52.71 18.82
C LEU A 1089 -53.61 -53.83 17.91
N PHE A 1090 -52.76 -54.69 17.34
CA PHE A 1090 -53.24 -55.82 16.53
C PHE A 1090 -53.62 -57.02 17.41
N THR A 1091 -54.88 -57.47 17.30
CA THR A 1091 -55.42 -58.60 18.06
C THR A 1091 -56.33 -59.46 17.18
N THR A 1092 -56.36 -60.77 17.46
CA THR A 1092 -57.36 -61.73 16.93
C THR A 1092 -58.30 -62.25 18.03
N LYS A 1093 -58.25 -61.65 19.23
CA LYS A 1093 -59.02 -62.02 20.43
C LYS A 1093 -60.00 -60.90 20.79
N GLU A 1094 -61.27 -61.24 21.02
CA GLU A 1094 -62.34 -60.27 21.35
C GLU A 1094 -62.06 -59.40 22.58
N LYS A 1095 -61.40 -59.96 23.61
CA LYS A 1095 -60.95 -59.24 24.83
C LYS A 1095 -59.43 -58.95 24.82
N GLY A 1096 -58.82 -58.73 23.65
CA GLY A 1096 -57.37 -58.51 23.52
C GLY A 1096 -57.01 -57.07 23.12
N VAL A 1097 -56.10 -56.42 23.84
CA VAL A 1097 -55.66 -55.02 23.56
C VAL A 1097 -54.61 -54.94 22.44
N GLY A 1098 -54.04 -56.06 22.00
CA GLY A 1098 -53.04 -56.12 20.93
C GLY A 1098 -51.66 -55.50 21.26
N LEU A 1099 -51.42 -55.06 22.50
CA LEU A 1099 -50.14 -54.45 22.91
C LEU A 1099 -49.11 -55.47 23.46
N GLY A 1100 -49.56 -56.60 24.01
CA GLY A 1100 -48.69 -57.53 24.75
C GLY A 1100 -47.49 -58.07 23.96
N LEU A 1101 -47.67 -58.45 22.70
CA LEU A 1101 -46.56 -58.94 21.85
C LEU A 1101 -45.65 -57.80 21.36
N ALA A 1102 -46.21 -56.62 21.08
CA ALA A 1102 -45.42 -55.42 20.75
C ALA A 1102 -44.53 -54.97 21.93
N VAL A 1103 -45.06 -55.00 23.16
CA VAL A 1103 -44.27 -54.78 24.38
C VAL A 1103 -43.21 -55.87 24.55
N THR A 1104 -43.57 -57.15 24.36
CA THR A 1104 -42.63 -58.29 24.47
C THR A 1104 -41.44 -58.13 23.53
N ARG A 1105 -41.68 -57.76 22.26
CA ARG A 1105 -40.61 -57.50 21.28
C ARG A 1105 -39.67 -56.38 21.74
N ARG A 1106 -40.21 -55.25 22.21
CA ARG A 1106 -39.41 -54.11 22.68
C ARG A 1106 -38.60 -54.42 23.95
N LEU A 1107 -39.11 -55.29 24.84
CA LEU A 1107 -38.37 -55.78 26.01
C LEU A 1107 -37.23 -56.73 25.65
N VAL A 1108 -37.34 -57.47 24.55
CA VAL A 1108 -36.26 -58.31 24.03
C VAL A 1108 -35.22 -57.45 23.28
N GLU A 1109 -35.67 -56.52 22.44
CA GLU A 1109 -34.80 -55.56 21.73
C GLU A 1109 -34.00 -54.67 22.70
N SER A 1110 -34.54 -54.30 23.87
CA SER A 1110 -33.79 -53.54 24.88
C SER A 1110 -32.64 -54.32 25.53
N HIS A 1111 -32.64 -55.66 25.40
CA HIS A 1111 -31.54 -56.54 25.79
C HIS A 1111 -30.59 -56.85 24.61
N ARG A 1112 -30.69 -56.07 23.52
CA ARG A 1112 -30.00 -56.32 22.23
C ARG A 1112 -30.33 -57.69 21.63
N GLY A 1113 -31.48 -58.26 21.99
CA GLY A 1113 -31.97 -59.54 21.50
C GLY A 1113 -32.99 -59.43 20.36
N GLU A 1114 -33.37 -60.57 19.80
CA GLU A 1114 -34.40 -60.69 18.76
C GLU A 1114 -35.51 -61.67 19.19
N ILE A 1115 -36.75 -61.44 18.75
CA ILE A 1115 -37.86 -62.39 18.89
C ILE A 1115 -38.41 -62.82 17.53
N LYS A 1116 -38.44 -64.13 17.31
CA LYS A 1116 -38.91 -64.79 16.08
C LYS A 1116 -40.16 -65.61 16.37
N VAL A 1117 -40.99 -65.80 15.35
CA VAL A 1117 -42.21 -66.61 15.43
C VAL A 1117 -42.28 -67.60 14.27
N THR A 1118 -42.56 -68.86 14.60
CA THR A 1118 -42.95 -69.90 13.63
C THR A 1118 -44.28 -70.48 14.08
N SER A 1119 -45.21 -70.68 13.16
CA SER A 1119 -46.55 -71.14 13.48
C SER A 1119 -47.17 -71.80 12.26
N LYS A 1120 -48.12 -72.70 12.50
CA LYS A 1120 -48.96 -73.31 11.48
C LYS A 1120 -50.35 -73.52 12.06
N LEU A 1121 -51.37 -73.22 11.26
CA LEU A 1121 -52.76 -73.36 11.68
C LEU A 1121 -53.06 -74.83 12.06
N GLY A 1122 -53.56 -75.05 13.28
CA GLY A 1122 -53.86 -76.37 13.82
C GLY A 1122 -52.68 -77.20 14.36
N GLU A 1123 -51.41 -76.82 14.09
CA GLU A 1123 -50.23 -77.50 14.64
C GLU A 1123 -49.60 -76.79 15.86
N GLY A 1124 -49.95 -75.52 16.09
CA GLY A 1124 -49.47 -74.71 17.22
C GLY A 1124 -48.49 -73.59 16.83
N THR A 1125 -47.95 -72.89 17.84
CA THR A 1125 -47.01 -71.77 17.65
C THR A 1125 -45.72 -71.98 18.44
N THR A 1126 -44.61 -71.50 17.91
CA THR A 1126 -43.31 -71.45 18.58
C THR A 1126 -42.75 -70.03 18.49
N PHE A 1127 -42.60 -69.38 19.66
CA PHE A 1127 -41.87 -68.13 19.82
C PHE A 1127 -40.44 -68.42 20.24
N THR A 1128 -39.46 -67.80 19.59
CA THR A 1128 -38.03 -67.97 19.89
C THR A 1128 -37.45 -66.62 20.26
N VAL A 1129 -36.82 -66.52 21.43
CA VAL A 1129 -36.14 -65.32 21.93
C VAL A 1129 -34.64 -65.58 21.92
N GLU A 1130 -33.87 -64.71 21.30
CA GLU A 1130 -32.41 -64.80 21.18
C GLU A 1130 -31.76 -63.60 21.87
N ILE A 1131 -30.78 -63.81 22.74
CA ILE A 1131 -30.14 -62.76 23.57
C ILE A 1131 -28.61 -62.93 23.51
N PRO A 1132 -27.80 -61.87 23.32
CA PRO A 1132 -26.33 -61.97 23.33
C PRO A 1132 -25.75 -62.47 24.66
N LEU A 1133 -24.73 -63.34 24.59
CA LEU A 1133 -24.02 -63.84 25.78
C LEU A 1133 -23.08 -62.78 26.40
N ASP A 1134 -22.60 -61.82 25.61
CA ASP A 1134 -21.78 -60.70 26.08
C ASP A 1134 -22.33 -59.38 25.56
N LEU A 1135 -22.61 -58.45 26.48
CA LEU A 1135 -23.11 -57.11 26.18
C LEU A 1135 -21.98 -56.08 26.04
N ARG A 1136 -20.71 -56.45 26.23
CA ARG A 1136 -19.54 -55.56 26.07
C ARG A 1136 -19.14 -55.39 24.61
N ARG A 1137 -19.95 -54.65 23.86
CA ARG A 1137 -19.56 -53.97 22.62
C ARG A 1137 -20.39 -52.72 22.40
#